data_AF-A0A2M9BHM1-F1
#
_entry.id   AF-A0A2M9BHM1-F1
#
_cell.length_a   1.000
_cell.length_b   1.000
_cell.length_c   1.000
_cell.angle_alpha   90.00
_cell.angle_beta   90.00
_cell.angle_gamma   90.00
#
_symmetry.space_group_name_H-M   'P 1'
#
loop_
_entity.id
_entity.type
_entity.pdbx_description
1 polymer ?
#
loop_
_entity_poly.entity_id
_entity_poly.type
_entity_poly.pdbx_seq_one_letter_code
_entity_poly.pdbx_strand_id
1 'polypeptide(L)'
;MLRRRLGTIGTADLLRRLRGRDGLVALIGSWDDGREVVAYEPSRTLGADEDPFDLPLDVVSGRSPHDEDGAVEAGEVPSFAPAWLGWWGYRLGHRLEATGPQPSRPNPLPDARLARYDTVLRRIDGVWWFESVAGPLEAEARLEDVRRVVARSAPPPASYDLSDFAARPDGDAHRAAVARTIAHIRAGDLFQANVCLRLEAAFDGDPLELFLAGIDALRPAYAAFVADEGRAVVSLSPELYLRRRGRHVLSSPIKGTAPSSADPAALAASVKDRAENVMIVDLVRNDLGRVAVPGTVTVEAAAVPRAHTGVWHLVSDVTATLREGVTDADLLRASFPPGSVTGAPKIRAMQVIGEVEATSREVYTGAVGYVGAAGLEANVAIRTFEVDHDRIWLGVGGGVVAPSDPDAELAECLTKAAPLLRAVGGRLAEVSSRPVTPVETRTRPAPARRPSAVETRPDHTAGIFDTLLVRDGAAVDAAGHVRRLARSAAEVYGVALDVDALVARVHGRASTSRGSHRLRLAVRPGAEVEVTTVAAPAVPDGPWTLDPVVVPDGLGEHKWIDRSLLDALPGAPWTPDRDPLLVDGDGCVLETGRGNVVAVFDDGVHTPSLDGRLLPGVTRAELLARLRARRVPVFERPMTLDELAGADAVVVTNAIGRLRPVRTITGVAAWAPDRTTVWLRELLAGPLTPPPVDDPRGSGVGTGAHVVLIDNQDSFVYNLAQYVTELGATASVVRNDAVGTAELRAMREVGDLTHLVISPGPGAPGDAGVSVDAVRVLGETTPVLGVCLGHQAIGEAYGARVVRAARPVHGVPSIVHHDGAGVFAGIPGPVVAARYHSLVVDDLPADVEVTARSVDGTLMGVRHRTHPVEGVQFHPESVLTPLGHALLARFLRPAADRSGLLA
;
A
#
# COMPACT_ATOMS: atom_id res chain seq x y z
N MET A 1 5.65 -44.07 -5.33
CA MET A 1 6.61 -43.01 -5.74
C MET A 1 8.02 -43.58 -5.72
N LEU A 2 8.79 -43.39 -6.79
CA LEU A 2 10.22 -43.72 -6.87
C LEU A 2 11.05 -42.45 -6.61
N ARG A 3 11.86 -42.43 -5.54
CA ARG A 3 12.80 -41.34 -5.23
C ARG A 3 14.24 -41.86 -5.22
N ARG A 4 15.16 -41.18 -5.92
CA ARG A 4 16.58 -41.57 -6.02
C ARG A 4 17.51 -40.37 -6.02
N ARG A 5 18.61 -40.45 -5.27
CA ARG A 5 19.64 -39.41 -5.22
C ARG A 5 20.46 -39.39 -6.51
N LEU A 6 20.70 -38.20 -7.07
CA LEU A 6 21.51 -37.99 -8.28
C LEU A 6 22.86 -37.33 -8.00
N GLY A 7 22.96 -36.51 -6.96
CA GLY A 7 24.23 -35.90 -6.50
C GLY A 7 24.23 -34.37 -6.52
N THR A 8 25.42 -33.77 -6.38
CA THR A 8 25.65 -32.32 -6.20
C THR A 8 26.09 -31.64 -7.50
N ILE A 9 25.23 -31.68 -8.52
CA ILE A 9 25.47 -31.07 -9.83
C ILE A 9 25.07 -29.59 -9.77
N GLY A 10 25.86 -28.69 -10.38
CA GLY A 10 25.47 -27.30 -10.53
C GLY A 10 24.21 -27.15 -11.41
N THR A 11 23.32 -26.23 -11.07
CA THR A 11 22.05 -26.01 -11.80
C THR A 11 22.29 -25.70 -13.28
N ALA A 12 23.24 -24.82 -13.59
CA ALA A 12 23.60 -24.49 -14.97
C ALA A 12 24.09 -25.71 -15.76
N ASP A 13 24.93 -26.54 -15.14
CA ASP A 13 25.45 -27.76 -15.78
C ASP A 13 24.33 -28.78 -16.05
N LEU A 14 23.41 -28.96 -15.09
CA LEU A 14 22.27 -29.85 -15.26
C LEU A 14 21.37 -29.38 -16.42
N LEU A 15 21.01 -28.10 -16.43
CA LEU A 15 20.15 -27.54 -17.47
C LEU A 15 20.79 -27.62 -18.86
N ARG A 16 22.09 -27.33 -18.98
CA ARG A 16 22.83 -27.49 -20.24
C ARG A 16 22.84 -28.92 -20.76
N ARG A 17 22.90 -29.92 -19.87
CA ARG A 17 22.81 -31.35 -20.26
C ARG A 17 21.42 -31.77 -20.72
N LEU A 18 20.39 -31.04 -20.28
CA LEU A 18 18.99 -31.24 -20.66
C LEU A 18 18.55 -30.37 -21.84
N ARG A 19 19.45 -29.56 -22.42
CA ARG A 19 19.17 -28.71 -23.58
C ARG A 19 18.53 -29.51 -24.72
N GLY A 20 17.47 -28.94 -25.30
CA GLY A 20 16.74 -29.52 -26.43
C GLY A 20 15.83 -30.69 -26.07
N ARG A 21 15.71 -31.07 -24.79
CA ARG A 21 14.67 -31.99 -24.34
C ARG A 21 13.30 -31.33 -24.46
N ASP A 22 12.34 -32.09 -24.95
CA ASP A 22 10.97 -31.62 -25.14
C ASP A 22 10.34 -31.17 -23.81
N GLY A 23 9.60 -30.06 -23.85
CA GLY A 23 8.93 -29.47 -22.69
C GLY A 23 9.85 -29.21 -21.50
N LEU A 24 11.10 -28.77 -21.71
CA LEU A 24 12.01 -28.45 -20.61
C LEU A 24 11.44 -27.27 -19.78
N VAL A 25 11.30 -27.50 -18.48
CA VAL A 25 10.90 -26.52 -17.47
C VAL A 25 11.93 -26.47 -16.35
N ALA A 26 12.27 -25.27 -15.88
CA ALA A 26 13.10 -25.07 -14.70
C ALA A 26 12.52 -23.98 -13.80
N LEU A 27 12.29 -24.29 -12.53
CA LEU A 27 11.88 -23.37 -11.48
C LEU A 27 13.02 -23.23 -10.46
N ILE A 28 13.70 -22.10 -10.45
CA ILE A 28 14.92 -21.84 -9.68
C ILE A 28 14.72 -20.68 -8.70
N GLY A 29 15.21 -20.80 -7.47
CA GLY A 29 15.11 -19.76 -6.43
C GLY A 29 14.30 -20.23 -5.22
N SER A 30 13.26 -19.47 -4.87
CA SER A 30 12.43 -19.63 -3.67
C SER A 30 11.18 -20.49 -3.87
N TRP A 31 11.08 -21.23 -4.97
CA TRP A 31 9.97 -22.15 -5.24
C TRP A 31 9.91 -23.25 -4.19
N ASP A 32 8.70 -23.74 -3.87
CA ASP A 32 8.54 -24.96 -3.08
C ASP A 32 9.37 -24.94 -1.77
N ASP A 33 9.26 -23.82 -1.05
CA ASP A 33 9.98 -23.51 0.20
C ASP A 33 11.51 -23.49 0.05
N GLY A 34 12.02 -22.86 -1.03
CA GLY A 34 13.46 -22.66 -1.25
C GLY A 34 14.15 -23.77 -2.03
N ARG A 35 13.39 -24.59 -2.76
CA ARG A 35 13.86 -25.72 -3.55
C ARG A 35 13.87 -25.36 -5.04
N GLU A 36 14.64 -26.10 -5.81
CA GLU A 36 14.67 -25.97 -7.28
C GLU A 36 13.99 -27.19 -7.91
N VAL A 37 13.28 -26.99 -9.02
CA VAL A 37 12.58 -28.05 -9.74
C VAL A 37 12.92 -27.97 -11.22
N VAL A 38 13.25 -29.11 -11.83
CA VAL A 38 13.46 -29.25 -13.27
C VAL A 38 12.63 -30.41 -13.78
N ALA A 39 11.92 -30.23 -14.87
CA ALA A 39 11.10 -31.25 -15.50
C ALA A 39 11.24 -31.19 -17.02
N TYR A 40 11.05 -32.32 -17.70
CA TYR A 40 11.09 -32.43 -19.16
C TYR A 40 10.32 -33.68 -19.60
N GLU A 41 10.01 -33.77 -20.89
CA GLU A 41 9.23 -34.86 -21.50
C GLU A 41 7.90 -35.07 -20.75
N PRO A 42 6.96 -34.10 -20.83
CA PRO A 42 5.70 -34.17 -20.09
C PRO A 42 4.90 -35.41 -20.46
N SER A 43 4.16 -35.96 -19.50
CA SER A 43 3.23 -37.07 -19.76
C SER A 43 1.94 -36.61 -20.44
N ARG A 44 1.58 -35.33 -20.28
CA ARG A 44 0.43 -34.70 -20.92
C ARG A 44 0.68 -33.22 -21.13
N THR A 45 0.30 -32.70 -22.29
CA THR A 45 0.20 -31.26 -22.56
C THR A 45 -1.26 -30.85 -22.57
N LEU A 46 -1.58 -29.70 -21.97
CA LEU A 46 -2.94 -29.14 -22.01
C LEU A 46 -3.32 -28.79 -23.45
N GLY A 47 -4.47 -29.28 -23.92
CA GLY A 47 -5.03 -28.94 -25.22
C GLY A 47 -5.50 -27.49 -25.31
N ALA A 48 -5.57 -26.94 -26.52
CA ALA A 48 -5.93 -25.54 -26.76
C ALA A 48 -7.38 -25.18 -26.32
N ASP A 49 -8.29 -26.16 -26.36
CA ASP A 49 -9.70 -26.00 -26.00
C ASP A 49 -10.01 -26.38 -24.55
N GLU A 50 -9.02 -26.88 -23.80
CA GLU A 50 -9.19 -27.23 -22.40
C GLU A 50 -9.14 -26.00 -21.50
N ASP A 51 -9.80 -26.07 -20.34
CA ASP A 51 -9.79 -24.98 -19.37
C ASP A 51 -8.41 -24.90 -18.69
N PRO A 52 -7.65 -23.80 -18.86
CA PRO A 52 -6.32 -23.66 -18.28
C PRO A 52 -6.31 -23.48 -16.76
N PHE A 53 -7.47 -23.28 -16.12
CA PHE A 53 -7.60 -23.20 -14.68
C PHE A 53 -7.95 -24.53 -14.03
N ASP A 54 -8.56 -25.46 -14.76
CA ASP A 54 -8.97 -26.78 -14.26
C ASP A 54 -7.96 -27.85 -14.67
N LEU A 55 -7.02 -28.14 -13.77
CA LEU A 55 -5.85 -28.98 -14.05
C LEU A 55 -5.93 -30.30 -13.26
N PRO A 56 -6.54 -31.36 -13.82
CA PRO A 56 -6.72 -32.62 -13.11
C PRO A 56 -5.38 -33.32 -12.84
N LEU A 57 -5.20 -33.79 -11.61
CA LEU A 57 -4.01 -34.52 -11.18
C LEU A 57 -4.15 -36.05 -11.28
N ASP A 58 -5.36 -36.57 -11.53
CA ASP A 58 -5.73 -38.00 -11.57
C ASP A 58 -4.89 -38.83 -10.61
N VAL A 59 -5.19 -38.72 -9.32
CA VAL A 59 -4.53 -39.55 -8.30
C VAL A 59 -4.99 -40.99 -8.51
N VAL A 60 -4.08 -41.86 -8.98
CA VAL A 60 -4.29 -43.31 -8.95
C VAL A 60 -4.68 -43.67 -7.52
N SER A 61 -5.90 -44.17 -7.36
CA SER A 61 -6.49 -44.64 -6.10
C SER A 61 -5.50 -45.54 -5.35
N GLY A 62 -4.80 -44.93 -4.41
CA GLY A 62 -3.77 -45.54 -3.58
C GLY A 62 -3.41 -44.57 -2.48
N ARG A 63 -4.36 -44.38 -1.54
CA ARG A 63 -4.23 -43.73 -0.23
C ARG A 63 -3.12 -42.66 -0.09
N SER A 64 -3.51 -41.39 -0.06
CA SER A 64 -2.71 -40.33 0.55
C SER A 64 -2.70 -40.52 2.08
N PRO A 65 -1.57 -40.41 2.81
CA PRO A 65 -1.53 -40.52 4.27
C PRO A 65 -1.93 -39.22 5.01
N HIS A 66 -2.82 -38.40 4.46
CA HIS A 66 -3.19 -37.11 5.06
C HIS A 66 -4.67 -36.94 5.38
N ASP A 67 -5.36 -38.06 5.64
CA ASP A 67 -6.63 -38.02 6.36
C ASP A 67 -6.45 -38.73 7.71
N GLU A 68 -6.85 -38.02 8.76
CA GLU A 68 -6.86 -38.33 10.19
C GLU A 68 -5.66 -37.79 10.99
N ASP A 69 -6.01 -36.95 11.96
CA ASP A 69 -5.19 -36.40 13.04
C ASP A 69 -4.07 -37.36 13.48
N GLY A 70 -2.82 -37.08 13.08
CA GLY A 70 -1.69 -37.91 13.48
C GLY A 70 -0.37 -37.49 12.87
N ALA A 71 0.58 -37.12 13.73
CA ALA A 71 1.99 -36.87 13.50
C ALA A 71 2.57 -37.43 12.17
N VAL A 72 2.86 -36.54 11.23
CA VAL A 72 3.92 -36.78 10.23
C VAL A 72 5.23 -36.83 11.00
N GLU A 73 5.97 -37.94 10.94
CA GLU A 73 7.31 -38.00 11.52
C GLU A 73 8.15 -36.85 10.95
N ALA A 74 8.77 -36.07 11.84
CA ALA A 74 9.59 -34.93 11.47
C ALA A 74 10.81 -35.39 10.65
N GLY A 75 10.70 -35.40 9.31
CA GLY A 75 11.83 -35.72 8.43
C GLY A 75 11.54 -36.05 6.96
N GLU A 76 10.33 -36.46 6.56
CA GLU A 76 10.05 -36.80 5.15
C GLU A 76 9.51 -35.61 4.34
N VAL A 77 10.22 -35.23 3.27
CA VAL A 77 9.79 -34.18 2.33
C VAL A 77 8.69 -34.74 1.39
N PRO A 78 7.49 -34.12 1.31
CA PRO A 78 6.40 -34.55 0.41
C PRO A 78 6.83 -34.65 -1.06
N SER A 79 6.18 -35.52 -1.84
CA SER A 79 6.41 -35.64 -3.28
C SER A 79 6.02 -34.36 -4.02
N PHE A 80 6.84 -33.93 -4.99
CA PHE A 80 6.44 -32.85 -5.88
C PHE A 80 5.58 -33.34 -7.05
N ALA A 81 5.90 -34.51 -7.61
CA ALA A 81 5.16 -35.12 -8.71
C ALA A 81 3.91 -35.89 -8.24
N PRO A 82 2.83 -35.94 -9.05
CA PRO A 82 2.68 -35.28 -10.35
C PRO A 82 2.40 -33.79 -10.18
N ALA A 83 2.80 -32.99 -11.17
CA ALA A 83 2.53 -31.56 -11.21
C ALA A 83 2.31 -31.08 -12.63
N TRP A 84 1.37 -30.15 -12.80
CA TRP A 84 1.25 -29.28 -13.97
C TRP A 84 2.21 -28.11 -13.80
N LEU A 85 3.08 -27.88 -14.78
CA LEU A 85 4.01 -26.74 -14.81
C LEU A 85 3.82 -25.95 -16.09
N GLY A 86 4.01 -24.64 -16.02
CA GLY A 86 3.91 -23.76 -17.18
C GLY A 86 3.47 -22.34 -16.86
N TRP A 87 2.74 -21.72 -17.79
CA TRP A 87 2.25 -20.35 -17.64
C TRP A 87 0.76 -20.17 -17.93
N TRP A 88 0.20 -19.15 -17.29
CA TRP A 88 -1.10 -18.54 -17.53
C TRP A 88 -0.88 -17.12 -18.06
N GLY A 89 -1.22 -16.87 -19.32
CA GLY A 89 -1.06 -15.55 -19.94
C GLY A 89 -2.12 -14.56 -19.47
N TYR A 90 -1.80 -13.26 -19.53
CA TYR A 90 -2.66 -12.17 -19.07
C TYR A 90 -4.06 -12.22 -19.66
N ARG A 91 -4.15 -12.62 -20.94
CA ARG A 91 -5.40 -12.68 -21.70
C ARG A 91 -6.44 -13.63 -21.13
N LEU A 92 -6.04 -14.61 -20.30
CA LEU A 92 -7.00 -15.48 -19.62
C LEU A 92 -7.93 -14.70 -18.70
N GLY A 93 -7.52 -13.52 -18.20
CA GLY A 93 -8.41 -12.63 -17.46
C GLY A 93 -9.62 -12.17 -18.28
N HIS A 94 -9.46 -11.99 -19.60
CA HIS A 94 -10.56 -11.62 -20.50
C HIS A 94 -11.55 -12.77 -20.75
N ARG A 95 -11.18 -14.01 -20.39
CA ARG A 95 -12.11 -15.16 -20.39
C ARG A 95 -12.95 -15.20 -19.11
N LEU A 96 -12.48 -14.56 -18.04
CA LEU A 96 -13.15 -14.51 -16.74
C LEU A 96 -14.08 -13.30 -16.63
N GLU A 97 -13.67 -12.16 -17.20
CA GLU A 97 -14.38 -10.88 -17.05
C GLU A 97 -14.59 -10.18 -18.40
N ALA A 98 -15.70 -9.43 -18.52
CA ALA A 98 -16.03 -8.68 -19.72
C ALA A 98 -15.22 -7.37 -19.79
N THR A 99 -14.06 -7.41 -20.45
CA THR A 99 -13.11 -6.28 -20.51
C THR A 99 -13.06 -5.54 -21.84
N GLY A 100 -13.98 -5.83 -22.77
CA GLY A 100 -14.06 -5.13 -24.05
C GLY A 100 -12.91 -5.42 -25.03
N PRO A 101 -12.78 -4.60 -26.10
CA PRO A 101 -11.81 -4.79 -27.17
C PRO A 101 -10.36 -4.80 -26.65
N GLN A 102 -9.50 -5.59 -27.29
CA GLN A 102 -8.09 -5.71 -26.94
C GLN A 102 -7.19 -5.24 -28.08
N PRO A 103 -6.01 -4.68 -27.78
CA PRO A 103 -5.07 -4.22 -28.79
C PRO A 103 -4.46 -5.39 -29.57
N SER A 104 -3.76 -5.07 -30.66
CA SER A 104 -3.20 -6.07 -31.57
C SER A 104 -2.14 -6.95 -30.91
N ARG A 105 -1.97 -8.17 -31.44
CA ARG A 105 -0.93 -9.14 -31.06
C ARG A 105 0.01 -9.37 -32.23
N PRO A 106 1.12 -8.62 -32.36
CA PRO A 106 2.00 -8.76 -33.52
C PRO A 106 2.61 -10.17 -33.65
N ASN A 107 3.00 -10.76 -32.52
CA ASN A 107 3.57 -12.11 -32.43
C ASN A 107 2.87 -12.84 -31.27
N PRO A 108 1.70 -13.48 -31.52
CA PRO A 108 0.88 -14.06 -30.47
C PRO A 108 1.47 -15.35 -29.90
N LEU A 109 1.55 -15.45 -28.58
CA LEU A 109 1.85 -16.69 -27.85
C LEU A 109 0.57 -17.43 -27.44
N PRO A 110 0.63 -18.72 -27.10
CA PRO A 110 -0.52 -19.39 -26.47
C PRO A 110 -0.94 -18.69 -25.17
N ASP A 111 -2.26 -18.48 -24.99
CA ASP A 111 -2.81 -17.86 -23.78
C ASP A 111 -2.47 -18.68 -22.51
N ALA A 112 -2.19 -19.98 -22.66
CA ALA A 112 -1.61 -20.84 -21.64
C ALA A 112 -0.71 -21.88 -22.30
N ARG A 113 0.36 -22.28 -21.60
CA ARG A 113 1.10 -23.50 -21.92
C ARG A 113 1.39 -24.21 -20.62
N LEU A 114 0.62 -25.25 -20.36
CA LEU A 114 0.71 -26.05 -19.15
C LEU A 114 0.90 -27.50 -19.56
N ALA A 115 1.80 -28.20 -18.87
CA ALA A 115 2.05 -29.60 -19.10
C ALA A 115 2.21 -30.35 -17.78
N ARG A 116 1.69 -31.57 -17.73
CA ARG A 116 1.80 -32.46 -16.59
C ARG A 116 3.08 -33.27 -16.67
N TYR A 117 3.79 -33.33 -15.57
CA TYR A 117 5.00 -34.11 -15.40
C TYR A 117 4.81 -35.08 -14.24
N ASP A 118 4.86 -36.38 -14.58
CA ASP A 118 4.86 -37.45 -13.58
C ASP A 118 6.27 -37.74 -13.06
N THR A 119 7.30 -37.10 -13.63
CA THR A 119 8.70 -37.23 -13.24
C THR A 119 9.37 -35.85 -13.19
N VAL A 120 10.07 -35.56 -12.09
CA VAL A 120 10.79 -34.31 -11.87
C VAL A 120 12.16 -34.56 -11.25
N LEU A 121 13.06 -33.59 -11.44
CA LEU A 121 14.31 -33.47 -10.72
C LEU A 121 14.16 -32.34 -9.70
N ARG A 122 14.37 -32.62 -8.43
CA ARG A 122 14.20 -31.63 -7.35
C ARG A 122 15.49 -31.45 -6.58
N ARG A 123 15.90 -30.21 -6.36
CA ARG A 123 17.10 -29.88 -5.57
C ARG A 123 16.69 -29.57 -4.15
N ILE A 124 17.15 -30.39 -3.22
CA ILE A 124 16.86 -30.30 -1.78
C ILE A 124 18.21 -30.22 -1.07
N ASP A 125 18.41 -29.16 -0.28
CA ASP A 125 19.66 -28.91 0.46
C ASP A 125 20.93 -29.04 -0.41
N GLY A 126 20.85 -28.50 -1.63
CA GLY A 126 21.95 -28.50 -2.61
C GLY A 126 22.14 -29.81 -3.39
N VAL A 127 21.36 -30.86 -3.11
CA VAL A 127 21.45 -32.18 -3.77
C VAL A 127 20.27 -32.39 -4.72
N TRP A 128 20.54 -32.86 -5.93
CA TRP A 128 19.49 -33.25 -6.89
C TRP A 128 18.96 -34.65 -6.59
N TRP A 129 17.63 -34.76 -6.65
CA TRP A 129 16.86 -35.99 -6.48
C TRP A 129 15.97 -36.19 -7.70
N PHE A 130 15.90 -37.44 -8.16
CA PHE A 130 14.89 -37.91 -9.08
C PHE A 130 13.63 -38.28 -8.30
N GLU A 131 12.47 -37.81 -8.75
CA GLU A 131 11.15 -38.16 -8.20
C GLU A 131 10.22 -38.56 -9.34
N SER A 132 9.56 -39.72 -9.23
CA SER A 132 8.59 -40.17 -10.23
C SER A 132 7.39 -40.89 -9.60
N VAL A 133 6.21 -40.58 -10.12
CA VAL A 133 4.94 -41.27 -9.86
C VAL A 133 4.46 -42.10 -11.05
N ALA A 134 5.25 -42.14 -12.13
CA ALA A 134 4.97 -42.99 -13.28
C ALA A 134 4.95 -44.48 -12.89
N GLY A 135 4.41 -45.34 -13.77
CA GLY A 135 4.41 -46.78 -13.56
C GLY A 135 5.83 -47.32 -13.31
N PRO A 136 6.04 -48.38 -12.51
CA PRO A 136 7.37 -48.80 -12.07
C PRO A 136 8.41 -48.99 -13.19
N LEU A 137 7.99 -49.57 -14.32
CA LEU A 137 8.85 -49.78 -15.48
C LEU A 137 9.24 -48.45 -16.16
N GLU A 138 8.29 -47.52 -16.30
CA GLU A 138 8.57 -46.20 -16.87
C GLU A 138 9.47 -45.39 -15.94
N ALA A 139 9.20 -45.40 -14.63
CA ALA A 139 9.98 -44.69 -13.64
C ALA A 139 11.45 -45.16 -13.63
N GLU A 140 11.71 -46.47 -13.72
CA GLU A 140 13.07 -47.01 -13.80
C GLU A 140 13.74 -46.66 -15.14
N ALA A 141 13.02 -46.72 -16.25
CA ALA A 141 13.53 -46.31 -17.56
C ALA A 141 13.92 -44.82 -17.59
N ARG A 142 13.10 -43.94 -17.01
CA ARG A 142 13.39 -42.51 -16.87
C ARG A 142 14.56 -42.25 -15.93
N LEU A 143 14.67 -43.00 -14.82
CA LEU A 143 15.81 -42.90 -13.92
C LEU A 143 17.13 -43.23 -14.63
N GLU A 144 17.15 -44.30 -15.42
CA GLU A 144 18.34 -44.68 -16.18
C GLU A 144 18.69 -43.63 -17.26
N ASP A 145 17.69 -43.04 -17.92
CA ASP A 145 17.91 -41.91 -18.81
C ASP A 145 18.56 -40.72 -18.09
N VAL A 146 18.01 -40.32 -16.95
CA VAL A 146 18.55 -39.23 -16.13
C VAL A 146 19.98 -39.53 -15.68
N ARG A 147 20.28 -40.76 -15.26
CA ARG A 147 21.65 -41.16 -14.91
C ARG A 147 22.62 -41.01 -16.08
N ARG A 148 22.20 -41.38 -17.29
CA ARG A 148 23.01 -41.18 -18.50
C ARG A 148 23.21 -39.69 -18.81
N VAL A 149 22.20 -38.85 -18.63
CA VAL A 149 22.31 -37.39 -18.78
C VAL A 149 23.29 -36.82 -17.75
N VAL A 150 23.15 -37.22 -16.49
CA VAL A 150 23.98 -36.78 -15.36
C VAL A 150 25.43 -37.30 -15.46
N ALA A 151 25.67 -38.43 -16.10
CA ALA A 151 27.02 -38.97 -16.28
C ALA A 151 27.82 -38.25 -17.39
N ARG A 152 27.15 -37.55 -18.31
CA ARG A 152 27.82 -36.79 -19.39
C ARG A 152 28.49 -35.54 -18.84
N SER A 153 29.60 -35.15 -19.45
CA SER A 153 30.18 -33.81 -19.25
C SER A 153 29.16 -32.75 -19.68
N ALA A 154 29.09 -31.64 -18.94
CA ALA A 154 28.25 -30.53 -19.34
C ALA A 154 28.77 -29.97 -20.68
N PRO A 155 27.90 -29.76 -21.68
CA PRO A 155 28.32 -29.12 -22.91
C PRO A 155 28.74 -27.68 -22.61
N PRO A 156 29.62 -27.08 -23.45
CA PRO A 156 29.98 -25.69 -23.30
C PRO A 156 28.73 -24.78 -23.43
N PRO A 157 28.78 -23.55 -22.89
CA PRO A 157 27.73 -22.56 -23.11
C PRO A 157 27.48 -22.37 -24.61
N ALA A 158 26.21 -22.36 -25.02
CA ALA A 158 25.85 -21.93 -26.37
C ALA A 158 25.93 -20.38 -26.45
N SER A 159 25.99 -19.84 -27.66
CA SER A 159 25.90 -18.39 -27.88
C SER A 159 24.45 -17.97 -28.16
N TYR A 160 24.14 -16.73 -27.81
CA TYR A 160 22.98 -16.02 -28.32
C TYR A 160 23.38 -14.57 -28.57
N ASP A 161 22.72 -13.94 -29.54
CA ASP A 161 22.91 -12.57 -29.94
C ASP A 161 21.58 -11.80 -29.87
N LEU A 162 21.67 -10.53 -29.50
CA LEU A 162 20.55 -9.63 -29.32
C LEU A 162 20.79 -8.35 -30.12
N SER A 163 19.80 -7.91 -30.89
CA SER A 163 19.78 -6.52 -31.34
C SER A 163 19.46 -5.58 -30.16
N ASP A 164 19.63 -4.28 -30.36
CA ASP A 164 19.17 -3.31 -29.37
C ASP A 164 17.63 -3.38 -29.24
N PHE A 165 17.15 -3.31 -28.00
CA PHE A 165 15.74 -3.33 -27.65
C PHE A 165 15.10 -1.97 -27.90
N ALA A 166 14.05 -1.95 -28.72
CA ALA A 166 13.29 -0.74 -29.03
C ALA A 166 11.88 -0.81 -28.44
N ALA A 167 11.37 0.30 -27.94
CA ALA A 167 9.96 0.42 -27.56
C ALA A 167 9.05 0.24 -28.78
N ARG A 168 7.89 -0.40 -28.58
CA ARG A 168 6.88 -0.62 -29.62
C ARG A 168 5.52 -0.04 -29.20
N PRO A 169 4.93 0.86 -30.03
CA PRO A 169 5.50 1.44 -31.25
C PRO A 169 6.67 2.39 -30.96
N ASP A 170 6.60 3.18 -29.89
CA ASP A 170 7.64 4.10 -29.42
C ASP A 170 7.31 4.59 -27.98
N GLY A 171 8.17 5.46 -27.44
CA GLY A 171 7.96 6.08 -26.12
C GLY A 171 6.83 7.11 -26.09
N ASP A 172 6.51 7.77 -27.21
CA ASP A 172 5.46 8.79 -27.29
C ASP A 172 4.07 8.15 -27.14
N ALA A 173 3.87 6.96 -27.71
CA ALA A 173 2.65 6.18 -27.51
C ALA A 173 2.44 5.81 -26.04
N HIS A 174 3.51 5.47 -25.30
CA HIS A 174 3.41 5.20 -23.87
C HIS A 174 3.03 6.47 -23.08
N ARG A 175 3.63 7.62 -23.39
CA ARG A 175 3.24 8.91 -22.79
C ARG A 175 1.77 9.23 -23.01
N ALA A 176 1.28 9.02 -24.24
CA ALA A 176 -0.13 9.20 -24.57
C ALA A 176 -1.04 8.25 -23.79
N ALA A 177 -0.64 6.99 -23.63
CA ALA A 177 -1.37 6.00 -22.84
C ALA A 177 -1.46 6.41 -21.35
N VAL A 178 -0.35 6.88 -20.77
CA VAL A 178 -0.32 7.41 -19.40
C VAL A 178 -1.24 8.63 -19.26
N ALA A 179 -1.15 9.59 -20.18
CA ALA A 179 -1.99 10.80 -20.15
C ALA A 179 -3.49 10.49 -20.26
N ARG A 180 -3.87 9.54 -21.13
CA ARG A 180 -5.26 9.06 -21.24
C ARG A 180 -5.72 8.36 -19.97
N THR A 181 -4.87 7.53 -19.37
CA THR A 181 -5.16 6.85 -18.10
C THR A 181 -5.40 7.86 -16.97
N ILE A 182 -4.58 8.91 -16.87
CA ILE A 182 -4.79 10.01 -15.91
C ILE A 182 -6.16 10.69 -16.14
N ALA A 183 -6.59 10.85 -17.40
CA ALA A 183 -7.90 11.42 -17.71
C ALA A 183 -9.06 10.52 -17.23
N HIS A 184 -8.96 9.20 -17.40
CA HIS A 184 -9.92 8.23 -16.84
C HIS A 184 -9.97 8.30 -15.31
N ILE A 185 -8.81 8.36 -14.66
CA ILE A 185 -8.74 8.49 -13.20
C ILE A 185 -9.44 9.76 -12.72
N ARG A 186 -9.17 10.91 -13.36
CA ARG A 186 -9.83 12.19 -13.03
C ARG A 186 -11.33 12.21 -13.32
N ALA A 187 -11.80 11.35 -14.23
CA ALA A 187 -13.22 11.19 -14.52
C ALA A 187 -13.94 10.33 -13.46
N GLY A 188 -13.18 9.60 -12.62
CA GLY A 188 -13.72 8.66 -11.64
C GLY A 188 -13.88 7.23 -12.17
N ASP A 189 -13.35 6.93 -13.36
CA ASP A 189 -13.45 5.59 -13.95
C ASP A 189 -12.64 4.56 -13.18
N LEU A 190 -11.51 4.95 -12.58
CA LEU A 190 -10.66 4.05 -11.80
C LEU A 190 -9.73 4.83 -10.87
N PHE A 191 -9.11 4.14 -9.92
CA PHE A 191 -8.18 4.72 -8.96
C PHE A 191 -6.73 4.69 -9.48
N GLN A 192 -6.35 3.55 -10.06
CA GLN A 192 -5.04 3.32 -10.68
C GLN A 192 -5.12 2.27 -11.79
N ALA A 193 -4.22 2.35 -12.77
CA ALA A 193 -3.96 1.27 -13.72
C ALA A 193 -2.46 1.16 -13.99
N ASN A 194 -1.98 -0.07 -14.11
CA ASN A 194 -0.62 -0.33 -14.57
C ASN A 194 -0.61 -0.17 -16.09
N VAL A 195 0.07 0.86 -16.58
CA VAL A 195 0.25 1.08 -18.03
C VAL A 195 1.63 0.58 -18.42
N CYS A 196 1.69 -0.19 -19.50
CA CYS A 196 2.91 -0.87 -19.93
C CYS A 196 3.32 -0.45 -21.35
N LEU A 197 4.57 -0.76 -21.67
CA LEU A 197 5.13 -0.74 -23.02
C LEU A 197 5.90 -2.05 -23.27
N ARG A 198 6.04 -2.40 -24.54
CA ARG A 198 6.81 -3.55 -25.01
C ARG A 198 8.16 -3.09 -25.54
N LEU A 199 9.25 -3.62 -25.00
CA LEU A 199 10.58 -3.50 -25.56
C LEU A 199 10.87 -4.75 -26.41
N GLU A 200 11.27 -4.59 -27.66
CA GLU A 200 11.46 -5.71 -28.60
C GLU A 200 12.82 -5.65 -29.31
N ALA A 201 13.42 -6.82 -29.51
CA ALA A 201 14.67 -7.02 -30.24
C ALA A 201 14.59 -8.27 -31.15
N ALA A 202 15.51 -8.36 -32.10
CA ALA A 202 15.81 -9.61 -32.78
C ALA A 202 16.63 -10.52 -31.84
N PHE A 203 16.39 -11.82 -31.94
CA PHE A 203 17.02 -12.86 -31.15
C PHE A 203 17.59 -13.94 -32.07
N ASP A 204 18.84 -14.35 -31.85
CA ASP A 204 19.47 -15.49 -32.51
C ASP A 204 20.21 -16.32 -31.47
N GLY A 205 20.00 -17.64 -31.43
CA GLY A 205 20.66 -18.56 -30.49
C GLY A 205 19.73 -19.24 -29.48
N ASP A 206 20.28 -19.63 -28.32
CA ASP A 206 19.60 -20.50 -27.34
C ASP A 206 19.02 -19.71 -26.14
N PRO A 207 17.68 -19.67 -25.95
CA PRO A 207 17.06 -18.95 -24.84
C PRO A 207 17.40 -19.52 -23.47
N LEU A 208 17.89 -20.77 -23.38
CA LEU A 208 18.34 -21.33 -22.10
C LEU A 208 19.58 -20.59 -21.57
N GLU A 209 20.50 -20.16 -22.44
CA GLU A 209 21.67 -19.40 -22.00
C GLU A 209 21.30 -17.97 -21.57
N LEU A 210 20.25 -17.41 -22.15
CA LEU A 210 19.66 -16.14 -21.70
C LEU A 210 19.08 -16.28 -20.28
N PHE A 211 18.37 -17.38 -19.99
CA PHE A 211 17.90 -17.70 -18.63
C PHE A 211 19.05 -17.86 -17.63
N LEU A 212 20.09 -18.63 -18.01
CA LEU A 212 21.25 -18.87 -17.15
C LEU A 212 22.01 -17.56 -16.83
N ALA A 213 22.18 -16.68 -17.81
CA ALA A 213 22.77 -15.35 -17.61
C ALA A 213 21.93 -14.50 -16.64
N GLY A 214 20.61 -14.52 -16.81
CA GLY A 214 19.67 -13.80 -15.94
C GLY A 214 19.72 -14.25 -14.48
N ILE A 215 19.70 -15.57 -14.22
CA ILE A 215 19.73 -16.09 -12.83
C ILE A 215 21.08 -15.84 -12.14
N ASP A 216 22.19 -15.93 -12.88
CA ASP A 216 23.54 -15.69 -12.34
C ASP A 216 23.71 -14.22 -11.94
N ALA A 217 23.31 -13.30 -12.81
CA ALA A 217 23.45 -11.87 -12.58
C ALA A 217 22.48 -11.32 -11.53
N LEU A 218 21.22 -11.78 -11.52
CA LEU A 218 20.15 -11.13 -10.73
C LEU A 218 19.70 -11.91 -9.50
N ARG A 219 19.92 -13.24 -9.46
CA ARG A 219 19.45 -14.15 -8.40
C ARG A 219 17.99 -13.87 -8.00
N PRO A 220 17.04 -13.93 -8.95
CA PRO A 220 15.64 -13.61 -8.68
C PRO A 220 15.02 -14.57 -7.66
N ALA A 221 14.02 -14.11 -6.93
CA ALA A 221 13.28 -14.95 -5.99
C ALA A 221 12.52 -16.06 -6.72
N TYR A 222 11.92 -15.77 -7.86
CA TYR A 222 11.15 -16.72 -8.66
C TYR A 222 11.60 -16.71 -10.12
N ALA A 223 12.68 -17.45 -10.41
CA ALA A 223 13.11 -17.69 -11.78
C ALA A 223 12.36 -18.88 -12.38
N ALA A 224 11.81 -18.72 -13.59
CA ALA A 224 11.17 -19.80 -14.32
C ALA A 224 11.59 -19.79 -15.79
N PHE A 225 11.92 -20.96 -16.32
CA PHE A 225 12.16 -21.22 -17.74
C PHE A 225 11.14 -22.23 -18.22
N VAL A 226 10.41 -21.92 -19.29
CA VAL A 226 9.48 -22.86 -19.94
C VAL A 226 9.74 -22.81 -21.44
N ALA A 227 10.19 -23.92 -22.02
CA ALA A 227 10.46 -24.04 -23.45
C ALA A 227 9.35 -24.80 -24.18
N ASP A 228 9.02 -24.34 -25.39
CA ASP A 228 8.00 -24.96 -26.25
C ASP A 228 8.32 -24.66 -27.72
N GLU A 229 8.80 -25.65 -28.48
CA GLU A 229 9.03 -25.60 -29.94
C GLU A 229 9.42 -24.22 -30.52
N GLY A 230 10.68 -23.81 -30.33
CA GLY A 230 11.18 -22.53 -30.85
C GLY A 230 10.75 -21.29 -30.04
N ARG A 231 9.93 -21.47 -29.00
CA ARG A 231 9.52 -20.43 -28.04
C ARG A 231 10.07 -20.72 -26.67
N ALA A 232 10.25 -19.66 -25.89
CA ALA A 232 10.60 -19.78 -24.48
C ALA A 232 10.07 -18.60 -23.66
N VAL A 233 9.62 -18.89 -22.45
CA VAL A 233 9.35 -17.89 -21.42
C VAL A 233 10.49 -17.93 -20.41
N VAL A 234 11.16 -16.78 -20.24
CA VAL A 234 12.24 -16.59 -19.27
C VAL A 234 11.81 -15.57 -18.23
N SER A 235 11.23 -16.04 -17.14
CA SER A 235 10.76 -15.21 -16.03
C SER A 235 11.84 -15.03 -14.96
N LEU A 236 12.11 -13.79 -14.55
CA LEU A 236 13.07 -13.44 -13.50
C LEU A 236 12.38 -12.61 -12.39
N SER A 237 11.19 -13.08 -11.98
CA SER A 237 10.25 -12.31 -11.18
C SER A 237 10.67 -12.21 -9.71
N PRO A 238 10.42 -11.06 -9.05
CA PRO A 238 10.54 -10.94 -7.59
C PRO A 238 9.26 -11.38 -6.85
N GLU A 239 8.12 -11.48 -7.55
CA GLU A 239 6.80 -11.32 -6.94
C GLU A 239 6.04 -12.63 -6.91
N LEU A 240 5.62 -13.03 -5.72
CA LEU A 240 4.75 -14.19 -5.53
C LEU A 240 3.31 -13.77 -5.84
N TYR A 241 2.72 -14.35 -6.88
CA TYR A 241 1.30 -14.19 -7.16
C TYR A 241 0.49 -14.93 -6.10
N LEU A 242 0.68 -16.24 -5.99
CA LEU A 242 -0.01 -17.10 -5.03
C LEU A 242 0.87 -18.28 -4.64
N ARG A 243 0.79 -18.66 -3.36
CA ARG A 243 1.24 -19.97 -2.85
C ARG A 243 0.13 -20.57 -2.02
N ARG A 244 -0.29 -21.80 -2.34
CA ARG A 244 -1.20 -22.60 -1.55
C ARG A 244 -0.51 -23.85 -1.01
N ARG A 245 -0.64 -24.08 0.30
CA ARG A 245 -0.29 -25.34 0.98
C ARG A 245 -1.50 -25.80 1.79
N GLY A 246 -2.04 -26.98 1.45
CA GLY A 246 -3.34 -27.39 2.00
C GLY A 246 -4.41 -26.34 1.71
N ARG A 247 -5.07 -25.80 2.73
CA ARG A 247 -6.04 -24.70 2.57
C ARG A 247 -5.45 -23.31 2.82
N HIS A 248 -4.18 -23.22 3.22
CA HIS A 248 -3.55 -21.92 3.51
C HIS A 248 -3.02 -21.30 2.22
N VAL A 249 -3.31 -20.03 2.01
CA VAL A 249 -2.90 -19.25 0.83
C VAL A 249 -2.12 -18.02 1.28
N LEU A 250 -1.05 -17.72 0.55
CA LEU A 250 -0.25 -16.51 0.66
C LEU A 250 -0.17 -15.83 -0.71
N SER A 251 -0.36 -14.52 -0.75
CA SER A 251 -0.01 -13.64 -1.86
C SER A 251 0.89 -12.52 -1.36
N SER A 252 1.91 -12.14 -2.14
CA SER A 252 2.87 -11.11 -1.74
C SER A 252 2.94 -9.97 -2.76
N PRO A 253 1.88 -9.15 -2.91
CA PRO A 253 1.87 -8.04 -3.86
C PRO A 253 3.00 -7.03 -3.62
N ILE A 254 3.56 -6.52 -4.73
CA ILE A 254 4.62 -5.51 -4.72
C ILE A 254 4.14 -4.19 -5.31
N LYS A 255 4.38 -3.08 -4.60
CA LYS A 255 4.19 -1.70 -5.09
C LYS A 255 5.23 -0.76 -4.49
N GLY A 256 5.60 0.29 -5.23
CA GLY A 256 6.71 1.16 -4.89
C GLY A 256 8.07 0.56 -5.23
N THR A 257 8.89 1.32 -5.95
CA THR A 257 10.21 0.87 -6.40
C THR A 257 11.22 1.99 -6.23
N ALA A 258 12.38 1.69 -5.65
CA ALA A 258 13.51 2.61 -5.61
C ALA A 258 14.79 1.97 -6.16
N PRO A 259 15.70 2.75 -6.76
CA PRO A 259 17.03 2.25 -7.13
C PRO A 259 17.74 1.63 -5.93
N SER A 260 18.59 0.63 -6.16
CA SER A 260 19.34 -0.04 -5.07
C SER A 260 20.26 0.90 -4.27
N SER A 261 20.63 2.05 -4.83
CA SER A 261 21.41 3.09 -4.16
C SER A 261 20.60 4.00 -3.23
N ALA A 262 19.27 3.92 -3.24
CA ALA A 262 18.40 4.73 -2.40
C ALA A 262 18.29 4.17 -0.97
N ASP A 263 17.94 5.05 -0.01
CA ASP A 263 17.62 4.64 1.36
C ASP A 263 16.25 3.93 1.42
N PRO A 264 16.18 2.65 1.84
CA PRO A 264 14.91 1.94 1.96
C PRO A 264 13.94 2.57 2.98
N ALA A 265 14.43 3.31 3.99
CA ALA A 265 13.58 4.00 4.94
C ALA A 265 12.81 5.15 4.27
N ALA A 266 13.42 5.82 3.28
CA ALA A 266 12.74 6.85 2.50
C ALA A 266 11.62 6.27 1.63
N LEU A 267 11.83 5.09 1.03
CA LEU A 267 10.80 4.37 0.28
C LEU A 267 9.63 3.96 1.20
N ALA A 268 9.91 3.43 2.40
CA ALA A 268 8.89 3.08 3.38
C ALA A 268 8.08 4.30 3.87
N ALA A 269 8.73 5.48 3.95
CA ALA A 269 8.10 6.72 4.37
C ALA A 269 7.33 7.45 3.26
N SER A 270 7.46 7.01 2.00
CA SER A 270 6.79 7.63 0.86
C SER A 270 5.27 7.52 0.96
N VAL A 271 4.59 8.65 0.89
CA VAL A 271 3.12 8.72 0.91
C VAL A 271 2.53 8.10 -0.35
N LYS A 272 3.10 8.41 -1.52
CA LYS A 272 2.65 7.89 -2.83
C LYS A 272 2.76 6.36 -2.86
N ASP A 273 3.95 5.83 -2.57
CA ASP A 273 4.20 4.39 -2.70
C ASP A 273 3.34 3.56 -1.73
N ARG A 274 3.10 4.08 -0.52
CA ARG A 274 2.18 3.47 0.44
C ARG A 274 0.73 3.49 -0.05
N ALA A 275 0.26 4.60 -0.61
CA ALA A 275 -1.10 4.70 -1.14
C ALA A 275 -1.33 3.67 -2.26
N GLU A 276 -0.37 3.53 -3.16
CA GLU A 276 -0.39 2.50 -4.21
C GLU A 276 -0.40 1.08 -3.63
N ASN A 277 0.46 0.81 -2.65
CA ASN A 277 0.56 -0.50 -2.02
C ASN A 277 -0.75 -0.90 -1.33
N VAL A 278 -1.35 0.00 -0.54
CA VAL A 278 -2.60 -0.28 0.17
C VAL A 278 -3.72 -0.61 -0.81
N MET A 279 -3.89 0.15 -1.90
CA MET A 279 -4.92 -0.13 -2.91
C MET A 279 -4.84 -1.58 -3.40
N ILE A 280 -3.64 -2.06 -3.67
CA ILE A 280 -3.42 -3.44 -4.13
C ILE A 280 -3.63 -4.45 -3.01
N VAL A 281 -3.21 -4.14 -1.78
CA VAL A 281 -3.47 -5.01 -0.62
C VAL A 281 -4.97 -5.22 -0.43
N ASP A 282 -5.77 -4.15 -0.46
CA ASP A 282 -7.22 -4.27 -0.33
C ASP A 282 -7.85 -5.03 -1.50
N LEU A 283 -7.33 -4.88 -2.72
CA LEU A 283 -7.76 -5.66 -3.88
C LEU A 283 -7.43 -7.15 -3.73
N VAL A 284 -6.22 -7.49 -3.29
CA VAL A 284 -5.82 -8.90 -3.07
C VAL A 284 -6.64 -9.52 -1.92
N ARG A 285 -6.93 -8.76 -0.87
CA ARG A 285 -7.86 -9.20 0.20
C ARG A 285 -9.25 -9.51 -0.36
N ASN A 286 -9.75 -8.67 -1.27
CA ASN A 286 -11.04 -8.89 -1.91
C ASN A 286 -11.03 -10.15 -2.77
N ASP A 287 -10.00 -10.34 -3.60
CA ASP A 287 -9.83 -11.53 -4.44
C ASP A 287 -9.86 -12.81 -3.59
N LEU A 288 -9.04 -12.88 -2.54
CA LEU A 288 -9.01 -14.03 -1.64
C LEU A 288 -10.31 -14.17 -0.84
N GLY A 289 -10.94 -13.06 -0.46
CA GLY A 289 -12.22 -12.99 0.23
C GLY A 289 -13.37 -13.66 -0.52
N ARG A 290 -13.29 -13.82 -1.84
CA ARG A 290 -14.28 -14.56 -2.63
C ARG A 290 -14.34 -16.05 -2.26
N VAL A 291 -13.23 -16.62 -1.83
CA VAL A 291 -13.07 -18.07 -1.62
C VAL A 291 -12.63 -18.44 -0.20
N ALA A 292 -12.17 -17.47 0.59
CA ALA A 292 -11.68 -17.68 1.96
C ALA A 292 -12.79 -17.79 3.01
N VAL A 293 -12.46 -18.47 4.11
CA VAL A 293 -13.27 -18.49 5.34
C VAL A 293 -13.27 -17.09 5.96
N PRO A 294 -14.44 -16.57 6.37
CA PRO A 294 -14.49 -15.27 7.02
C PRO A 294 -13.65 -15.11 8.27
N GLY A 295 -13.05 -13.92 8.42
CA GLY A 295 -12.08 -13.62 9.47
C GLY A 295 -10.67 -14.16 9.26
N THR A 296 -10.41 -14.92 8.18
CA THR A 296 -9.08 -15.51 7.93
C THR A 296 -8.23 -14.73 6.94
N VAL A 297 -8.80 -13.75 6.22
CA VAL A 297 -8.05 -12.90 5.28
C VAL A 297 -7.34 -11.78 6.05
N THR A 298 -6.03 -11.91 6.23
CA THR A 298 -5.22 -11.00 7.05
C THR A 298 -4.03 -10.43 6.28
N VAL A 299 -3.49 -9.32 6.77
CA VAL A 299 -2.26 -8.70 6.25
C VAL A 299 -1.18 -8.86 7.31
N GLU A 300 -0.24 -9.78 7.08
CA GLU A 300 0.81 -10.15 8.06
C GLU A 300 2.02 -9.21 8.00
N ALA A 301 2.31 -8.69 6.80
CA ALA A 301 3.32 -7.67 6.56
C ALA A 301 2.74 -6.60 5.63
N ALA A 302 2.93 -5.33 5.94
CA ALA A 302 2.43 -4.22 5.13
C ALA A 302 3.58 -3.28 4.76
N ALA A 303 3.81 -3.12 3.46
CA ALA A 303 4.76 -2.19 2.87
C ALA A 303 6.19 -2.31 3.43
N VAL A 304 6.72 -3.53 3.49
CA VAL A 304 8.09 -3.80 3.98
C VAL A 304 9.10 -3.67 2.83
N PRO A 305 10.12 -2.80 2.93
CA PRO A 305 11.19 -2.74 1.92
C PRO A 305 11.97 -4.05 1.83
N ARG A 306 12.02 -4.66 0.64
CA ARG A 306 12.84 -5.85 0.33
C ARG A 306 13.65 -5.61 -0.94
N ALA A 307 14.92 -6.03 -0.93
CA ALA A 307 15.81 -5.91 -2.09
C ALA A 307 15.57 -7.10 -3.04
N HIS A 308 15.23 -6.82 -4.31
CA HIS A 308 15.10 -7.86 -5.34
C HIS A 308 15.61 -7.37 -6.70
N THR A 309 16.37 -8.21 -7.41
CA THR A 309 16.80 -7.99 -8.82
C THR A 309 17.42 -6.60 -9.08
N GLY A 310 18.22 -6.10 -8.14
CA GLY A 310 18.94 -4.82 -8.28
C GLY A 310 18.16 -3.55 -7.92
N VAL A 311 16.98 -3.66 -7.29
CA VAL A 311 16.17 -2.53 -6.79
C VAL A 311 15.51 -2.86 -5.44
N TRP A 312 15.00 -1.84 -4.75
CA TRP A 312 14.13 -1.97 -3.56
C TRP A 312 12.66 -1.99 -3.94
N HIS A 313 11.86 -2.80 -3.25
CA HIS A 313 10.40 -2.92 -3.40
C HIS A 313 9.69 -2.87 -2.05
N LEU A 314 8.49 -2.27 -1.97
CA LEU A 314 7.62 -2.50 -0.82
C LEU A 314 6.77 -3.75 -1.07
N VAL A 315 6.90 -4.71 -0.17
CA VAL A 315 6.20 -6.00 -0.24
C VAL A 315 5.19 -6.08 0.91
N SER A 316 3.98 -6.53 0.60
CA SER A 316 2.94 -6.80 1.58
C SER A 316 2.51 -8.26 1.47
N ASP A 317 2.34 -8.95 2.59
CA ASP A 317 1.96 -10.36 2.64
C ASP A 317 0.49 -10.46 3.09
N VAL A 318 -0.37 -10.99 2.21
CA VAL A 318 -1.79 -11.23 2.46
C VAL A 318 -2.01 -12.74 2.56
N THR A 319 -2.54 -13.20 3.69
CA THR A 319 -2.80 -14.62 3.93
C THR A 319 -4.29 -14.89 4.09
N ALA A 320 -4.71 -16.12 3.77
CA ALA A 320 -6.08 -16.58 3.90
C ALA A 320 -6.17 -18.09 4.14
N THR A 321 -7.30 -18.54 4.70
CA THR A 321 -7.67 -19.95 4.73
C THR A 321 -8.86 -20.19 3.80
N LEU A 322 -8.71 -21.07 2.81
CA LEU A 322 -9.79 -21.43 1.88
C LEU A 322 -10.95 -22.12 2.59
N ARG A 323 -12.17 -21.86 2.11
CA ARG A 323 -13.34 -22.65 2.49
C ARG A 323 -13.16 -24.12 2.07
N GLU A 324 -13.85 -25.00 2.77
CA GLU A 324 -13.89 -26.41 2.40
C GLU A 324 -14.47 -26.60 1.01
N GLY A 325 -13.90 -27.51 0.22
CA GLY A 325 -14.34 -27.80 -1.15
C GLY A 325 -13.85 -26.83 -2.23
N VAL A 326 -13.20 -25.72 -1.88
CA VAL A 326 -12.62 -24.78 -2.86
C VAL A 326 -11.45 -25.44 -3.58
N THR A 327 -11.48 -25.43 -4.92
CA THR A 327 -10.45 -26.01 -5.79
C THR A 327 -9.36 -24.99 -6.14
N ASP A 328 -8.24 -25.46 -6.70
CA ASP A 328 -7.22 -24.59 -7.29
C ASP A 328 -7.79 -23.73 -8.43
N ALA A 329 -8.72 -24.28 -9.20
CA ALA A 329 -9.40 -23.59 -10.28
C ALA A 329 -10.26 -22.43 -9.74
N ASP A 330 -10.99 -22.64 -8.64
CA ASP A 330 -11.78 -21.59 -7.99
C ASP A 330 -10.88 -20.46 -7.45
N LEU A 331 -9.75 -20.82 -6.81
CA LEU A 331 -8.79 -19.84 -6.31
C LEU A 331 -8.18 -19.01 -7.44
N LEU A 332 -7.75 -19.64 -8.53
CA LEU A 332 -7.19 -18.94 -9.68
C LEU A 332 -8.24 -18.03 -10.34
N ARG A 333 -9.47 -18.51 -10.57
CA ARG A 333 -10.55 -17.69 -11.14
C ARG A 333 -10.97 -16.54 -10.23
N ALA A 334 -10.86 -16.71 -8.92
CA ALA A 334 -11.17 -15.65 -7.96
C ALA A 334 -10.18 -14.48 -7.99
N SER A 335 -8.93 -14.71 -8.39
CA SER A 335 -7.83 -13.78 -8.20
C SER A 335 -7.10 -13.36 -9.48
N PHE A 336 -7.26 -14.09 -10.59
CA PHE A 336 -6.55 -13.84 -11.84
C PHE A 336 -7.19 -12.71 -12.67
N PRO A 337 -6.40 -11.85 -13.36
CA PRO A 337 -4.94 -11.73 -13.29
C PRO A 337 -4.45 -11.12 -11.96
N PRO A 338 -3.15 -11.28 -11.62
CA PRO A 338 -2.60 -10.74 -10.39
C PRO A 338 -2.87 -9.23 -10.24
N GLY A 339 -3.33 -8.82 -9.05
CA GLY A 339 -3.82 -7.46 -8.80
C GLY A 339 -2.78 -6.35 -8.96
N SER A 340 -1.53 -6.59 -8.56
CA SER A 340 -0.44 -5.61 -8.58
C SER A 340 -0.03 -5.13 -9.99
N VAL A 341 -0.42 -5.87 -11.02
CA VAL A 341 -0.06 -5.62 -12.43
C VAL A 341 -1.23 -5.24 -13.32
N THR A 342 -2.41 -5.08 -12.75
CA THR A 342 -3.63 -4.60 -13.42
C THR A 342 -3.97 -3.19 -12.98
N GLY A 343 -4.64 -3.03 -11.84
CA GLY A 343 -5.13 -1.75 -11.33
C GLY A 343 -6.38 -1.93 -10.46
N ALA A 344 -6.96 -0.83 -10.00
CA ALA A 344 -8.12 -0.83 -9.13
C ALA A 344 -9.14 0.25 -9.57
N PRO A 345 -10.43 -0.09 -9.76
CA PRO A 345 -11.01 -1.44 -9.76
C PRO A 345 -10.50 -2.33 -10.91
N LYS A 346 -10.24 -3.62 -10.65
CA LYS A 346 -9.55 -4.55 -11.56
C LYS A 346 -10.17 -4.60 -12.97
N ILE A 347 -11.49 -4.83 -13.05
CA ILE A 347 -12.18 -5.00 -14.34
C ILE A 347 -12.08 -3.72 -15.18
N ARG A 348 -12.36 -2.57 -14.58
CA ARG A 348 -12.29 -1.28 -15.28
C ARG A 348 -10.86 -0.89 -15.64
N ALA A 349 -9.88 -1.20 -14.79
CA ALA A 349 -8.47 -1.04 -15.12
C ALA A 349 -8.07 -1.89 -16.34
N MET A 350 -8.51 -3.15 -16.41
CA MET A 350 -8.25 -4.03 -17.57
C MET A 350 -8.91 -3.52 -18.86
N GLN A 351 -10.12 -2.94 -18.77
CA GLN A 351 -10.78 -2.28 -19.91
C GLN A 351 -9.95 -1.10 -20.40
N VAL A 352 -9.55 -0.19 -19.50
CA VAL A 352 -8.74 0.98 -19.85
C VAL A 352 -7.37 0.57 -20.39
N ILE A 353 -6.72 -0.46 -19.83
CA ILE A 353 -5.50 -1.05 -20.38
C ILE A 353 -5.70 -1.47 -21.84
N GLY A 354 -6.79 -2.18 -22.14
CA GLY A 354 -7.14 -2.59 -23.50
C GLY A 354 -7.41 -1.41 -24.45
N GLU A 355 -7.92 -0.30 -23.91
CA GLU A 355 -8.18 0.93 -24.67
C GLU A 355 -6.92 1.79 -24.93
N VAL A 356 -5.92 1.76 -24.03
CA VAL A 356 -4.77 2.68 -24.06
C VAL A 356 -3.47 2.08 -24.54
N GLU A 357 -3.25 0.78 -24.32
CA GLU A 357 -2.01 0.11 -24.74
C GLU A 357 -2.00 -0.16 -26.24
N ALA A 358 -0.85 0.03 -26.88
CA ALA A 358 -0.72 -0.16 -28.32
C ALA A 358 -0.67 -1.65 -28.73
N THR A 359 -0.20 -2.52 -27.84
CA THR A 359 -0.04 -3.96 -28.08
C THR A 359 -0.60 -4.74 -26.90
N SER A 360 -1.22 -5.89 -27.17
CA SER A 360 -1.71 -6.79 -26.12
C SER A 360 -0.56 -7.35 -25.31
N ARG A 361 -0.85 -7.61 -24.04
CA ARG A 361 0.02 -8.41 -23.18
C ARG A 361 -0.17 -9.89 -23.49
N GLU A 362 0.93 -10.62 -23.44
CA GLU A 362 1.03 -12.04 -23.76
C GLU A 362 1.15 -12.82 -22.45
N VAL A 363 2.32 -13.39 -22.12
CA VAL A 363 2.59 -13.99 -20.81
C VAL A 363 2.83 -12.91 -19.76
N TYR A 364 3.43 -11.79 -20.15
CA TYR A 364 3.68 -10.64 -19.28
C TYR A 364 2.42 -10.20 -18.50
N THR A 365 2.55 -9.99 -17.19
CA THR A 365 1.48 -9.71 -16.21
C THR A 365 0.45 -10.82 -16.00
N GLY A 366 0.67 -12.00 -16.59
CA GLY A 366 0.05 -13.26 -16.19
C GLY A 366 0.81 -13.91 -15.02
N ALA A 367 0.94 -15.23 -15.05
CA ALA A 367 1.62 -16.01 -14.01
C ALA A 367 2.41 -17.20 -14.59
N VAL A 368 3.51 -17.58 -13.93
CA VAL A 368 4.30 -18.79 -14.25
C VAL A 368 4.44 -19.62 -12.97
N GLY A 369 4.34 -20.94 -13.04
CA GLY A 369 4.43 -21.77 -11.85
C GLY A 369 3.93 -23.19 -12.01
N TYR A 370 3.37 -23.74 -10.94
CA TYR A 370 2.87 -25.10 -10.90
C TYR A 370 1.58 -25.30 -10.09
N VAL A 371 0.86 -26.37 -10.42
CA VAL A 371 -0.25 -26.96 -9.65
C VAL A 371 0.02 -28.46 -9.51
N GLY A 372 0.09 -28.99 -8.30
CA GLY A 372 0.47 -30.39 -8.10
C GLY A 372 0.25 -30.92 -6.69
N ALA A 373 0.84 -32.09 -6.41
CA ALA A 373 0.78 -32.71 -5.09
C ALA A 373 1.36 -31.80 -3.98
N ALA A 374 2.33 -30.95 -4.30
CA ALA A 374 2.90 -29.96 -3.40
C ALA A 374 2.01 -28.70 -3.20
N GLY A 375 0.84 -28.65 -3.83
CA GLY A 375 -0.09 -27.51 -3.82
C GLY A 375 0.02 -26.64 -5.08
N LEU A 376 -0.30 -25.36 -4.93
CA LEU A 376 -0.23 -24.34 -5.98
C LEU A 376 0.90 -23.38 -5.65
N GLU A 377 1.73 -23.02 -6.63
CA GLU A 377 2.63 -21.87 -6.48
C GLU A 377 2.91 -21.22 -7.82
N ALA A 378 2.70 -19.92 -7.90
CA ALA A 378 2.92 -19.14 -9.10
C ALA A 378 3.48 -17.76 -8.77
N ASN A 379 4.40 -17.28 -9.61
CA ASN A 379 4.88 -15.91 -9.57
C ASN A 379 4.00 -15.02 -10.47
N VAL A 380 4.10 -13.70 -10.29
CA VAL A 380 3.61 -12.75 -11.29
C VAL A 380 4.61 -12.73 -12.45
N ALA A 381 4.15 -12.86 -13.69
CA ALA A 381 5.00 -12.84 -14.88
C ALA A 381 5.48 -11.41 -15.24
N ILE A 382 6.31 -10.85 -14.37
CA ILE A 382 7.04 -9.60 -14.57
C ILE A 382 8.53 -9.87 -14.57
N ARG A 383 9.32 -8.96 -15.17
CA ARG A 383 10.73 -9.21 -15.46
C ARG A 383 10.91 -10.48 -16.30
N THR A 384 10.06 -10.62 -17.31
CA THR A 384 9.91 -11.82 -18.11
C THR A 384 10.24 -11.51 -19.56
N PHE A 385 11.21 -12.23 -20.10
CA PHE A 385 11.47 -12.24 -21.55
C PHE A 385 10.62 -13.32 -22.20
N GLU A 386 10.04 -12.97 -23.33
CA GLU A 386 9.22 -13.83 -24.16
C GLU A 386 9.93 -13.97 -25.50
N VAL A 387 10.34 -15.19 -25.83
CA VAL A 387 11.06 -15.53 -27.05
C VAL A 387 10.12 -16.30 -27.97
N ASP A 388 10.02 -15.85 -29.22
CA ASP A 388 9.35 -16.53 -30.31
C ASP A 388 10.27 -16.54 -31.53
N HIS A 389 10.93 -17.67 -31.75
CA HIS A 389 11.85 -17.88 -32.86
C HIS A 389 12.96 -16.80 -32.94
N ASP A 390 12.88 -15.89 -33.93
CA ASP A 390 13.86 -14.83 -34.19
C ASP A 390 13.58 -13.52 -33.42
N ARG A 391 12.59 -13.54 -32.51
CA ARG A 391 12.13 -12.37 -31.75
C ARG A 391 12.16 -12.59 -30.26
N ILE A 392 12.48 -11.52 -29.55
CA ILE A 392 12.40 -11.45 -28.09
C ILE A 392 11.77 -10.13 -27.67
N TRP A 393 10.93 -10.16 -26.66
CA TRP A 393 10.41 -8.96 -26.05
C TRP A 393 10.36 -9.03 -24.52
N LEU A 394 10.32 -7.85 -23.92
CA LEU A 394 10.22 -7.61 -22.49
C LEU A 394 9.11 -6.58 -22.26
N GLY A 395 8.07 -6.97 -21.54
CA GLY A 395 7.05 -6.04 -21.05
C GLY A 395 7.55 -5.26 -19.84
N VAL A 396 7.28 -3.95 -19.81
CA VAL A 396 7.65 -3.09 -18.68
C VAL A 396 6.57 -2.05 -18.42
N GLY A 397 6.28 -1.75 -17.15
CA GLY A 397 5.24 -0.80 -16.78
C GLY A 397 5.33 -0.31 -15.34
N GLY A 398 4.41 0.60 -15.01
CA GLY A 398 4.27 1.24 -13.70
C GLY A 398 2.81 1.54 -13.40
N GLY A 399 2.50 1.70 -12.11
CA GLY A 399 1.16 2.10 -11.67
C GLY A 399 0.96 3.58 -11.96
N VAL A 400 -0.04 3.91 -12.78
CA VAL A 400 -0.42 5.29 -13.07
C VAL A 400 -1.50 5.72 -12.08
N VAL A 401 -1.25 6.83 -11.40
CA VAL A 401 -2.16 7.48 -10.45
C VAL A 401 -2.44 8.93 -10.88
N ALA A 402 -3.41 9.59 -10.25
CA ALA A 402 -3.80 10.96 -10.61
C ALA A 402 -2.64 12.00 -10.67
N PRO A 403 -1.63 11.97 -9.77
CA PRO A 403 -0.48 12.87 -9.84
C PRO A 403 0.69 12.34 -10.69
N SER A 404 0.55 11.22 -11.39
CA SER A 404 1.61 10.70 -12.27
C SER A 404 1.97 11.69 -13.38
N ASP A 405 3.24 11.67 -13.78
CA ASP A 405 3.78 12.46 -14.87
C ASP A 405 4.21 11.53 -16.02
N PRO A 406 3.70 11.71 -17.25
CA PRO A 406 4.04 10.83 -18.39
C PRO A 406 5.53 10.73 -18.69
N ASP A 407 6.32 11.78 -18.39
CA ASP A 407 7.76 11.76 -18.56
C ASP A 407 8.46 10.87 -17.55
N ALA A 408 8.10 11.04 -16.28
CA ALA A 408 8.58 10.23 -15.17
C ALA A 408 8.18 8.74 -15.30
N GLU A 409 6.94 8.43 -15.70
CA GLU A 409 6.47 7.03 -15.83
C GLU A 409 7.24 6.26 -16.92
N LEU A 410 7.57 6.89 -18.05
CA LEU A 410 8.44 6.27 -19.05
C LEU A 410 9.85 6.04 -18.51
N ALA A 411 10.41 7.03 -17.81
CA ALA A 411 11.74 6.91 -17.23
C ALA A 411 11.80 5.79 -16.17
N GLU A 412 10.72 5.62 -15.39
CA GLU A 412 10.58 4.50 -14.45
C GLU A 412 10.55 3.16 -15.17
N CYS A 413 9.80 3.04 -16.28
CA CYS A 413 9.80 1.83 -17.10
C CYS A 413 11.22 1.48 -17.56
N LEU A 414 11.97 2.44 -18.10
CA LEU A 414 13.35 2.20 -18.54
C LEU A 414 14.28 1.84 -17.36
N THR A 415 14.07 2.45 -16.20
CA THR A 415 14.80 2.12 -14.96
C THR A 415 14.56 0.68 -14.51
N LYS A 416 13.32 0.19 -14.60
CA LYS A 416 12.97 -1.21 -14.30
C LYS A 416 13.53 -2.19 -15.31
N ALA A 417 13.63 -1.80 -16.58
CA ALA A 417 14.17 -2.62 -17.66
C ALA A 417 15.70 -2.77 -17.59
N ALA A 418 16.41 -1.70 -17.21
CA ALA A 418 17.86 -1.62 -17.36
C ALA A 418 18.66 -2.75 -16.66
N PRO A 419 18.35 -3.17 -15.41
CA PRO A 419 19.04 -4.31 -14.78
C PRO A 419 18.85 -5.62 -15.54
N LEU A 420 17.66 -5.85 -16.10
CA LEU A 420 17.35 -7.07 -16.86
C LEU A 420 18.11 -7.12 -18.18
N LEU A 421 18.11 -6.02 -18.92
CA LEU A 421 18.82 -5.94 -20.20
C LEU A 421 20.33 -6.13 -19.99
N ARG A 422 20.92 -5.49 -18.97
CA ARG A 422 22.34 -5.71 -18.63
C ARG A 422 22.64 -7.15 -18.26
N ALA A 423 21.75 -7.82 -17.52
CA ALA A 423 21.94 -9.21 -17.09
C ALA A 423 22.03 -10.19 -18.27
N VAL A 424 21.35 -9.91 -19.37
CA VAL A 424 21.32 -10.75 -20.58
C VAL A 424 22.17 -10.18 -21.73
N GLY A 425 23.03 -9.18 -21.45
CA GLY A 425 23.87 -8.55 -22.48
C GLY A 425 23.12 -7.67 -23.49
N GLY A 426 21.83 -7.39 -23.27
CA GLY A 426 21.03 -6.51 -24.10
C GLY A 426 21.29 -5.01 -23.84
N ARG A 427 20.95 -4.19 -24.83
CA ARG A 427 21.02 -2.72 -24.75
C ARG A 427 19.70 -2.10 -25.20
N LEU A 428 19.39 -0.90 -24.72
CA LEU A 428 18.27 -0.11 -25.24
C LEU A 428 18.73 0.63 -26.51
N ALA A 429 17.88 0.64 -27.53
CA ALA A 429 18.05 1.52 -28.68
C ALA A 429 17.88 2.99 -28.24
N GLU A 430 18.50 3.93 -28.95
CA GLU A 430 18.31 5.36 -28.69
C GLU A 430 16.81 5.70 -28.78
N VAL A 431 16.19 6.00 -27.64
CA VAL A 431 14.83 6.51 -27.60
C VAL A 431 14.89 7.93 -28.16
N SER A 432 14.17 8.20 -29.25
CA SER A 432 14.02 9.56 -29.78
C SER A 432 13.48 10.43 -28.66
N SER A 433 14.38 11.16 -28.02
CA SER A 433 14.01 12.22 -27.12
C SER A 433 13.77 13.42 -28.02
N ARG A 434 12.52 13.92 -28.08
CA ARG A 434 12.42 15.38 -28.00
C ARG A 434 13.24 15.75 -26.78
N PRO A 435 14.12 16.77 -26.84
CA PRO A 435 14.74 17.25 -25.63
C PRO A 435 13.58 17.54 -24.69
N VAL A 436 13.39 16.67 -23.70
CA VAL A 436 12.87 17.07 -22.42
C VAL A 436 13.86 18.18 -22.12
N THR A 437 13.43 19.43 -22.32
CA THR A 437 14.03 20.53 -21.57
C THR A 437 14.12 19.91 -20.21
N PRO A 438 15.32 19.63 -19.67
CA PRO A 438 15.38 19.07 -18.35
C PRO A 438 14.40 19.95 -17.59
N VAL A 439 13.42 19.32 -16.94
CA VAL A 439 12.99 19.93 -15.70
C VAL A 439 14.33 20.02 -15.02
N GLU A 440 14.92 21.21 -15.09
CA GLU A 440 15.91 21.60 -14.14
C GLU A 440 15.12 21.28 -12.88
N THR A 441 15.41 20.12 -12.28
CA THR A 441 16.00 20.19 -10.96
C THR A 441 16.91 21.38 -11.09
N ARG A 442 16.35 22.55 -10.76
CA ARG A 442 17.10 23.61 -10.18
C ARG A 442 17.62 22.93 -8.91
N THR A 443 18.64 22.10 -9.05
CA THR A 443 19.91 22.41 -8.41
C THR A 443 20.16 23.84 -8.82
N ARG A 444 19.46 24.75 -8.10
CA ARG A 444 19.92 26.09 -7.87
C ARG A 444 21.40 25.85 -7.64
N PRO A 445 22.32 26.39 -8.47
CA PRO A 445 23.70 26.42 -8.04
C PRO A 445 23.61 26.92 -6.61
N ALA A 446 24.13 26.13 -5.64
CA ALA A 446 24.04 26.46 -4.22
C ALA A 446 24.27 27.97 -4.16
N PRO A 447 23.25 28.77 -3.81
CA PRO A 447 23.22 30.19 -4.17
C PRO A 447 24.57 30.72 -3.77
N ALA A 448 25.37 31.21 -4.73
CA ALA A 448 26.76 31.58 -4.49
C ALA A 448 26.77 32.31 -3.17
N ARG A 449 27.37 31.64 -2.15
CA ARG A 449 27.07 31.82 -0.73
C ARG A 449 26.99 33.31 -0.47
N ARG A 450 25.79 33.90 -0.55
CA ARG A 450 25.65 35.31 -0.18
C ARG A 450 25.96 35.25 1.29
N PRO A 451 26.97 35.97 1.79
CA PRO A 451 27.24 35.97 3.21
C PRO A 451 25.92 36.31 3.88
N SER A 452 25.37 35.33 4.60
CA SER A 452 24.29 35.57 5.54
C SER A 452 24.79 36.69 6.44
N ALA A 453 24.02 37.76 6.55
CA ALA A 453 24.34 38.86 7.46
C ALA A 453 24.34 38.42 8.94
N VAL A 454 24.07 37.14 9.22
CA VAL A 454 24.05 36.56 10.56
C VAL A 454 25.00 35.36 10.57
N GLU A 455 26.26 35.61 10.92
CA GLU A 455 27.31 34.60 11.15
C GLU A 455 27.31 34.06 12.59
N THR A 456 26.52 34.67 13.48
CA THR A 456 26.54 34.37 14.92
C THR A 456 25.67 33.16 15.25
N ARG A 457 26.29 32.04 15.60
CA ARG A 457 25.65 30.91 16.29
C ARG A 457 25.40 31.28 17.77
N PRO A 458 24.42 30.63 18.43
CA PRO A 458 24.22 30.82 19.87
C PRO A 458 25.51 30.51 20.66
N ASP A 459 25.87 31.39 21.58
CA ASP A 459 26.99 31.19 22.48
C ASP A 459 26.70 30.03 23.45
N HIS A 460 27.38 28.90 23.22
CA HIS A 460 27.26 27.71 24.05
C HIS A 460 27.72 27.90 25.51
N THR A 461 28.51 28.93 25.81
CA THR A 461 28.99 29.22 27.18
C THR A 461 27.92 29.90 28.03
N ALA A 462 26.91 30.52 27.40
CA ALA A 462 25.80 31.16 28.10
C ALA A 462 24.91 30.16 28.86
N GLY A 463 24.97 28.88 28.49
CA GLY A 463 24.20 27.79 29.10
C GLY A 463 23.06 27.28 28.21
N ILE A 464 22.44 26.20 28.64
CA ILE A 464 21.23 25.62 28.07
C ILE A 464 20.07 25.77 29.06
N PHE A 465 18.84 25.79 28.55
CA PHE A 465 17.67 25.83 29.42
C PHE A 465 16.49 25.04 28.86
N ASP A 466 15.59 24.66 29.75
CA ASP A 466 14.26 24.20 29.40
C ASP A 466 13.19 25.04 30.12
N THR A 467 11.96 24.98 29.62
CA THR A 467 10.83 25.70 30.17
C THR A 467 9.61 24.82 30.05
N LEU A 468 8.84 24.73 31.12
CA LEU A 468 7.58 24.01 31.18
C LEU A 468 6.48 24.83 31.85
N LEU A 469 5.25 24.46 31.52
CA LEU A 469 4.05 25.01 32.12
C LEU A 469 3.76 24.31 33.45
N VAL A 470 3.42 25.09 34.46
CA VAL A 470 2.80 24.60 35.70
C VAL A 470 1.36 25.10 35.72
N ARG A 471 0.40 24.21 35.92
CA ARG A 471 -1.03 24.54 36.07
C ARG A 471 -1.52 23.98 37.41
N ASP A 472 -1.96 24.86 38.31
CA ASP A 472 -2.59 24.49 39.58
C ASP A 472 -1.82 23.42 40.35
N GLY A 473 -0.52 23.66 40.54
CA GLY A 473 0.36 22.75 41.26
C GLY A 473 1.00 21.64 40.40
N ALA A 474 0.49 21.39 39.19
CA ALA A 474 0.96 20.31 38.33
C ALA A 474 1.96 20.80 37.27
N ALA A 475 3.18 20.25 37.29
CA ALA A 475 4.18 20.47 36.25
C ALA A 475 3.86 19.60 35.01
N VAL A 476 3.50 20.26 33.90
CA VAL A 476 3.10 19.61 32.66
C VAL A 476 4.32 19.03 31.94
N ASP A 477 4.23 17.76 31.54
CA ASP A 477 5.26 17.02 30.79
C ASP A 477 6.67 17.04 31.43
N ALA A 478 6.73 17.17 32.77
CA ALA A 478 7.96 17.43 33.52
C ALA A 478 9.10 16.45 33.23
N ALA A 479 8.80 15.15 33.19
CA ALA A 479 9.79 14.12 32.89
C ALA A 479 10.40 14.28 31.48
N GLY A 480 9.60 14.66 30.48
CA GLY A 480 10.09 14.90 29.12
C GLY A 480 11.05 16.08 29.06
N HIS A 481 10.70 17.19 29.72
CA HIS A 481 11.55 18.38 29.81
C HIS A 481 12.86 18.11 30.55
N VAL A 482 12.80 17.40 31.69
CA VAL A 482 14.00 17.05 32.46
C VAL A 482 14.92 16.12 31.67
N ARG A 483 14.38 15.08 31.00
CA ARG A 483 15.18 14.18 30.16
C ARG A 483 15.87 14.90 29.01
N ARG A 484 15.16 15.82 28.33
CA ARG A 484 15.74 16.61 27.24
C ARG A 484 16.88 17.50 27.73
N LEU A 485 16.70 18.16 28.88
CA LEU A 485 17.74 18.98 29.49
C LEU A 485 18.94 18.12 29.91
N ALA A 486 18.71 16.97 30.54
CA ALA A 486 19.75 16.03 30.95
C ALA A 486 20.56 15.51 29.77
N ARG A 487 19.89 15.13 28.67
CA ARG A 487 20.55 14.74 27.42
C ARG A 487 21.44 15.88 26.89
N SER A 488 20.89 17.09 26.80
CA SER A 488 21.65 18.26 26.33
C SER A 488 22.84 18.61 27.24
N ALA A 489 22.69 18.47 28.56
CA ALA A 489 23.78 18.70 29.51
C ALA A 489 24.91 17.67 29.36
N ALA A 490 24.56 16.42 29.10
CA ALA A 490 25.52 15.36 28.83
C ALA A 490 26.25 15.57 27.48
N GLU A 491 25.51 15.88 26.43
CA GLU A 491 26.05 16.07 25.06
C GLU A 491 26.92 17.33 24.95
N VAL A 492 26.49 18.45 25.55
CA VAL A 492 27.18 19.75 25.39
C VAL A 492 28.27 19.94 26.45
N TYR A 493 28.04 19.52 27.70
CA TYR A 493 28.92 19.81 28.83
C TYR A 493 29.54 18.58 29.51
N GLY A 494 29.19 17.36 29.08
CA GLY A 494 29.62 16.13 29.76
C GLY A 494 29.05 15.96 31.17
N VAL A 495 27.97 16.67 31.50
CA VAL A 495 27.35 16.66 32.83
C VAL A 495 26.19 15.67 32.87
N ALA A 496 26.34 14.60 33.66
CA ALA A 496 25.25 13.68 33.94
C ALA A 496 24.32 14.25 35.01
N LEU A 497 23.05 14.44 34.68
CA LEU A 497 22.01 14.86 35.62
C LEU A 497 21.19 13.66 36.08
N ASP A 498 20.91 13.58 37.38
CA ASP A 498 19.93 12.64 37.94
C ASP A 498 18.51 13.10 37.54
N VAL A 499 17.94 12.38 36.58
CA VAL A 499 16.62 12.70 36.01
C VAL A 499 15.53 12.57 37.07
N ASP A 500 15.53 11.52 37.88
CA ASP A 500 14.45 11.24 38.82
C ASP A 500 14.46 12.24 39.98
N ALA A 501 15.65 12.54 40.52
CA ALA A 501 15.80 13.55 41.55
C ALA A 501 15.38 14.95 41.05
N LEU A 502 15.74 15.30 39.81
CA LEU A 502 15.37 16.59 39.22
C LEU A 502 13.87 16.68 38.91
N VAL A 503 13.25 15.59 38.45
CA VAL A 503 11.78 15.50 38.28
C VAL A 503 11.07 15.70 39.63
N ALA A 504 11.51 15.02 40.69
CA ALA A 504 10.94 15.20 42.03
C ALA A 504 11.07 16.65 42.52
N ARG A 505 12.23 17.29 42.28
CA ARG A 505 12.47 18.70 42.61
C ARG A 505 11.55 19.64 41.82
N VAL A 506 11.30 19.36 40.55
CA VAL A 506 10.36 20.12 39.71
C VAL A 506 8.93 20.00 40.23
N HIS A 507 8.47 18.79 40.57
CA HIS A 507 7.14 18.58 41.15
C HIS A 507 6.98 19.26 42.50
N GLY A 508 7.99 19.16 43.37
CA GLY A 508 8.02 19.83 44.67
C GLY A 508 7.95 21.36 44.55
N ARG A 509 8.61 21.94 43.53
CA ARG A 509 8.51 23.38 43.26
C ARG A 509 7.13 23.76 42.70
N ALA A 510 6.60 22.96 41.78
CA ALA A 510 5.34 23.21 41.11
C ALA A 510 4.14 23.16 42.07
N SER A 511 4.12 22.22 43.03
CA SER A 511 3.00 21.98 43.95
C SER A 511 2.58 23.18 44.79
N THR A 512 3.48 24.15 44.98
CA THR A 512 3.24 25.38 45.74
C THR A 512 2.58 26.51 44.91
N SER A 513 2.45 26.33 43.60
CA SER A 513 1.98 27.35 42.66
C SER A 513 0.48 27.20 42.37
N ARG A 514 -0.32 28.27 42.51
CA ARG A 514 -1.75 28.30 42.13
C ARG A 514 -1.97 29.03 40.82
N GLY A 515 -2.81 28.52 39.91
CA GLY A 515 -2.94 29.07 38.56
C GLY A 515 -1.75 28.73 37.66
N SER A 516 -1.63 29.44 36.52
CA SER A 516 -0.61 29.15 35.52
C SER A 516 0.74 29.83 35.82
N HIS A 517 1.82 29.06 35.75
CA HIS A 517 3.19 29.51 35.95
C HIS A 517 4.13 28.98 34.86
N ARG A 518 5.20 29.72 34.59
CA ARG A 518 6.33 29.29 33.77
C ARG A 518 7.46 28.86 34.70
N LEU A 519 7.80 27.58 34.67
CA LEU A 519 8.98 27.05 35.38
C LEU A 519 10.12 26.89 34.38
N ARG A 520 11.30 27.40 34.71
CA ARG A 520 12.51 27.33 33.88
C ARG A 520 13.59 26.55 34.61
N LEU A 521 14.21 25.64 33.88
CA LEU A 521 15.40 24.88 34.29
C LEU A 521 16.57 25.40 33.49
N ALA A 522 17.68 25.79 34.12
CA ALA A 522 18.86 26.30 33.41
C ALA A 522 20.13 25.62 33.91
N VAL A 523 21.03 25.32 32.98
CA VAL A 523 22.34 24.72 33.27
C VAL A 523 23.39 25.58 32.58
N ARG A 524 24.34 26.09 33.37
CA ARG A 524 25.53 26.77 32.87
C ARG A 524 26.75 25.86 33.06
N PRO A 525 27.81 25.99 32.24
CA PRO A 525 29.02 25.20 32.41
C PRO A 525 29.55 25.27 33.85
N GLY A 526 29.73 24.10 34.49
CA GLY A 526 30.24 23.99 35.86
C GLY A 526 29.29 24.41 36.98
N ALA A 527 28.00 24.67 36.69
CA ALA A 527 27.01 25.06 37.69
C ALA A 527 25.95 23.98 37.93
N GLU A 528 25.34 23.99 39.11
CA GLU A 528 24.14 23.19 39.39
C GLU A 528 22.93 23.68 38.59
N VAL A 529 21.96 22.80 38.38
CA VAL A 529 20.72 23.11 37.67
C VAL A 529 19.90 24.15 38.47
N GLU A 530 19.74 25.34 37.90
CA GLU A 530 18.92 26.44 38.44
C GLU A 530 17.44 26.21 38.11
N VAL A 531 16.56 26.33 39.11
CA VAL A 531 15.10 26.18 38.96
C VAL A 531 14.40 27.47 39.34
N THR A 532 13.81 28.16 38.36
CA THR A 532 13.06 29.40 38.57
C THR A 532 11.59 29.23 38.19
N THR A 533 10.70 29.94 38.88
CA THR A 533 9.25 29.86 38.63
C THR A 533 8.68 31.26 38.64
N VAL A 534 7.93 31.62 37.59
CA VAL A 534 7.35 32.95 37.42
C VAL A 534 5.87 32.79 37.06
N ALA A 535 5.00 33.60 37.66
CA ALA A 535 3.58 33.62 37.34
C ALA A 535 3.37 33.90 35.84
N ALA A 536 2.45 33.14 35.21
CA ALA A 536 2.09 33.26 33.81
C ALA A 536 0.56 33.32 33.68
N PRO A 537 -0.09 34.40 34.16
CA PRO A 537 -1.54 34.48 34.28
C PRO A 537 -2.28 34.44 32.92
N ALA A 538 -1.61 34.81 31.84
CA ALA A 538 -2.12 34.71 30.46
C ALA A 538 -1.27 33.71 29.67
N VAL A 539 -1.65 32.43 29.69
CA VAL A 539 -1.08 31.44 28.79
C VAL A 539 -1.58 31.73 27.37
N PRO A 540 -0.69 32.06 26.42
CA PRO A 540 -1.15 32.45 25.09
C PRO A 540 -1.83 31.29 24.36
N ASP A 541 -3.04 31.52 23.87
CA ASP A 541 -3.87 30.57 23.12
C ASP A 541 -4.29 31.10 21.73
N GLY A 542 -4.20 32.41 21.51
CA GLY A 542 -4.48 33.04 20.21
C GLY A 542 -3.58 32.56 19.07
N PRO A 543 -3.96 32.76 17.81
CA PRO A 543 -3.20 32.30 16.66
C PRO A 543 -1.86 33.02 16.49
N TRP A 544 -0.94 32.39 15.77
CA TRP A 544 0.35 32.94 15.37
C TRP A 544 0.32 33.54 13.97
N THR A 545 1.10 34.61 13.80
CA THR A 545 1.61 35.06 12.51
C THR A 545 3.09 34.68 12.43
N LEU A 546 3.50 34.06 11.35
CA LEU A 546 4.85 33.54 11.17
C LEU A 546 5.55 34.25 10.01
N ASP A 547 6.78 34.70 10.21
CA ASP A 547 7.59 35.31 9.14
C ASP A 547 8.73 34.37 8.73
N PRO A 548 8.78 33.88 7.49
CA PRO A 548 9.90 33.04 7.04
C PRO A 548 11.23 33.78 7.10
N VAL A 549 12.23 33.17 7.76
CA VAL A 549 13.59 33.70 7.86
C VAL A 549 14.59 32.58 7.62
N VAL A 550 15.54 32.80 6.71
CA VAL A 550 16.58 31.82 6.41
C VAL A 550 17.64 31.81 7.52
N VAL A 551 17.81 30.69 8.20
CA VAL A 551 18.84 30.45 9.21
C VAL A 551 19.56 29.15 8.85
N PRO A 552 20.72 29.23 8.19
CA PRO A 552 21.47 28.05 7.76
C PRO A 552 21.75 27.09 8.93
N ASP A 553 21.45 25.79 8.75
CA ASP A 553 21.53 24.74 9.77
C ASP A 553 20.68 24.96 11.04
N GLY A 554 19.78 25.94 11.05
CA GLY A 554 18.85 26.21 12.16
C GLY A 554 19.50 26.62 13.48
N LEU A 555 18.80 26.34 14.59
CA LEU A 555 19.28 26.59 15.96
C LEU A 555 19.95 25.36 16.59
N GLY A 556 19.81 24.19 15.95
CA GLY A 556 20.33 22.91 16.43
C GLY A 556 19.43 22.23 17.46
N GLU A 557 19.93 21.13 18.04
CA GLU A 557 19.15 20.24 18.90
C GLU A 557 19.02 20.69 20.37
N HIS A 558 19.64 21.82 20.72
CA HIS A 558 19.72 22.32 22.09
C HIS A 558 19.05 23.67 22.22
N LYS A 559 18.44 23.89 23.39
CA LYS A 559 17.75 25.15 23.70
C LYS A 559 18.70 26.10 24.46
N TRP A 560 19.38 26.94 23.70
CA TRP A 560 20.41 27.86 24.18
C TRP A 560 19.86 29.05 24.97
N ILE A 561 20.51 29.38 26.09
CA ILE A 561 20.20 30.59 26.88
C ILE A 561 20.47 31.85 26.06
N ASP A 562 21.52 31.84 25.24
CA ASP A 562 21.76 32.91 24.28
C ASP A 562 20.68 32.93 23.19
N ARG A 563 20.02 34.08 23.06
CA ARG A 563 18.95 34.34 22.09
C ARG A 563 19.31 35.47 21.13
N SER A 564 20.55 35.98 21.17
CA SER A 564 21.06 37.09 20.37
C SER A 564 20.81 36.90 18.87
N LEU A 565 21.01 35.68 18.36
CA LEU A 565 20.70 35.30 16.99
C LEU A 565 19.23 35.61 16.62
N LEU A 566 18.27 35.20 17.45
CA LEU A 566 16.85 35.44 17.20
C LEU A 566 16.45 36.90 17.36
N ASP A 567 17.10 37.60 18.29
CA ASP A 567 16.89 39.03 18.54
C ASP A 567 17.45 39.88 17.37
N ALA A 568 18.42 39.35 16.62
CA ALA A 568 19.01 39.98 15.44
C ALA A 568 18.30 39.63 14.11
N LEU A 569 17.35 38.67 14.11
CA LEU A 569 16.65 38.28 12.89
C LEU A 569 15.76 39.41 12.34
N PRO A 570 15.62 39.53 11.00
CA PRO A 570 14.68 40.46 10.38
C PRO A 570 13.25 40.20 10.88
N GLY A 571 12.58 41.24 11.39
CA GLY A 571 11.24 41.15 11.97
C GLY A 571 11.21 41.16 13.50
N ALA A 572 12.36 41.03 14.17
CA ALA A 572 12.48 41.29 15.60
C ALA A 572 12.21 42.78 15.94
N PRO A 573 11.71 43.11 17.15
CA PRO A 573 11.39 42.20 18.26
C PRO A 573 10.09 41.43 18.04
N TRP A 574 10.10 40.15 18.40
CA TRP A 574 8.97 39.23 18.25
C TRP A 574 7.91 39.46 19.34
N THR A 575 6.63 39.38 18.97
CA THR A 575 5.50 39.58 19.90
C THR A 575 4.92 38.24 20.36
N PRO A 576 4.03 38.19 21.37
CA PRO A 576 3.39 36.93 21.77
C PRO A 576 2.61 36.20 20.66
N ASP A 577 2.20 36.91 19.61
CA ASP A 577 1.41 36.42 18.47
C ASP A 577 2.14 36.45 17.12
N ARG A 578 3.41 36.90 17.08
CA ARG A 578 4.26 36.91 15.89
C ARG A 578 5.65 36.33 16.16
N ASP A 579 6.12 35.38 15.36
CA ASP A 579 7.41 34.68 15.53
C ASP A 579 8.10 34.42 14.19
N PRO A 580 9.42 34.19 14.13
CA PRO A 580 10.05 33.76 12.90
C PRO A 580 9.73 32.28 12.64
N LEU A 581 9.52 31.94 11.38
CA LEU A 581 9.55 30.57 10.86
C LEU A 581 10.94 30.35 10.25
N LEU A 582 11.74 29.52 10.90
CA LEU A 582 13.11 29.24 10.49
C LEU A 582 13.10 28.27 9.31
N VAL A 583 13.81 28.66 8.26
CA VAL A 583 13.97 27.88 7.02
C VAL A 583 15.46 27.74 6.75
N ASP A 584 15.92 26.60 6.26
CA ASP A 584 17.31 26.40 5.88
C ASP A 584 17.61 26.94 4.48
N GLY A 585 18.89 27.05 4.09
CA GLY A 585 19.33 27.59 2.81
C GLY A 585 18.88 26.78 1.58
N ASP A 586 18.52 25.51 1.80
CA ASP A 586 17.93 24.60 0.81
C ASP A 586 16.40 24.79 0.65
N GLY A 587 15.77 25.59 1.51
CA GLY A 587 14.32 25.83 1.52
C GLY A 587 13.52 24.92 2.47
N CYS A 588 14.17 24.03 3.22
CA CYS A 588 13.52 23.18 4.21
C CYS A 588 13.06 23.99 5.43
N VAL A 589 11.81 23.80 5.83
CA VAL A 589 11.25 24.33 7.06
C VAL A 589 11.79 23.56 8.26
N LEU A 590 12.22 24.29 9.30
CA LEU A 590 12.80 23.73 10.50
C LEU A 590 11.83 23.86 11.70
N GLU A 591 11.84 25.01 12.35
CA GLU A 591 11.04 25.29 13.53
C GLU A 591 10.75 26.79 13.63
N THR A 592 10.17 27.23 14.72
CA THR A 592 9.98 28.65 15.01
C THR A 592 10.96 29.10 16.08
N GLY A 593 11.06 30.41 16.32
CA GLY A 593 11.84 30.93 17.44
C GLY A 593 11.45 30.30 18.78
N ARG A 594 10.17 29.96 19.01
CA ARG A 594 9.67 29.50 20.32
C ARG A 594 8.94 28.16 20.32
N GLY A 595 8.96 27.38 19.24
CA GLY A 595 8.22 26.12 19.14
C GLY A 595 8.42 25.36 17.82
N ASN A 596 7.87 24.15 17.74
CA ASN A 596 7.98 23.29 16.57
C ASN A 596 6.74 23.39 15.67
N VAL A 597 6.97 23.37 14.36
CA VAL A 597 5.92 23.44 13.34
C VAL A 597 5.31 22.06 13.13
N VAL A 598 3.98 22.03 13.04
CA VAL A 598 3.19 20.85 12.70
C VAL A 598 2.17 21.28 11.64
N ALA A 599 2.10 20.53 10.56
CA ALA A 599 1.16 20.74 9.46
C ALA A 599 0.19 19.56 9.39
N VAL A 600 -1.09 19.86 9.19
CA VAL A 600 -2.13 18.87 8.98
C VAL A 600 -2.47 18.89 7.50
N PHE A 601 -2.38 17.72 6.89
CA PHE A 601 -2.82 17.45 5.54
C PHE A 601 -3.92 16.39 5.59
N ASP A 602 -4.58 16.17 4.47
CA ASP A 602 -5.59 15.11 4.37
C ASP A 602 -5.04 13.73 4.74
N ASP A 603 -3.77 13.42 4.43
CA ASP A 603 -3.13 12.12 4.70
C ASP A 603 -2.59 11.95 6.14
N GLY A 604 -2.69 12.99 6.98
CA GLY A 604 -2.33 12.94 8.39
C GLY A 604 -1.58 14.17 8.90
N VAL A 605 -0.75 13.94 9.92
CA VAL A 605 -0.02 15.01 10.62
C VAL A 605 1.47 14.94 10.30
N HIS A 606 2.00 16.03 9.76
CA HIS A 606 3.37 16.13 9.29
C HIS A 606 4.15 17.14 10.15
N THR A 607 5.42 16.86 10.38
CA THR A 607 6.32 17.77 11.11
C THR A 607 7.76 17.56 10.63
N PRO A 608 8.60 18.61 10.63
CA PRO A 608 10.00 18.48 10.20
C PRO A 608 10.76 17.37 10.94
N SER A 609 11.63 16.64 10.22
CA SER A 609 12.45 15.55 10.77
C SER A 609 13.47 16.05 11.79
N LEU A 610 13.75 15.26 12.82
CA LEU A 610 14.84 15.55 13.75
C LEU A 610 16.17 15.07 13.16
N ASP A 611 16.80 15.93 12.37
CA ASP A 611 18.06 15.66 11.63
C ASP A 611 19.27 16.43 12.17
N GLY A 612 19.14 17.00 13.36
CA GLY A 612 20.18 17.82 13.99
C GLY A 612 19.97 19.33 13.87
N ARG A 613 19.08 19.81 12.98
CA ARG A 613 18.91 21.25 12.69
C ARG A 613 17.89 21.97 13.57
N LEU A 614 17.01 21.24 14.26
CA LEU A 614 15.94 21.80 15.11
C LEU A 614 15.81 21.12 16.46
N LEU A 615 15.21 21.82 17.43
CA LEU A 615 15.05 21.34 18.79
C LEU A 615 14.03 20.18 18.87
N PRO A 616 14.39 19.02 19.47
CA PRO A 616 13.43 17.97 19.78
C PRO A 616 12.39 18.44 20.81
N GLY A 617 11.22 18.88 20.35
CA GLY A 617 10.14 19.40 21.18
C GLY A 617 9.48 18.35 22.08
N VAL A 618 9.35 18.63 23.39
CA VAL A 618 8.62 17.75 24.31
C VAL A 618 7.13 17.69 23.98
N THR A 619 6.48 18.84 23.82
CA THR A 619 5.06 18.90 23.44
C THR A 619 4.81 18.36 22.04
N ARG A 620 5.76 18.53 21.10
CA ARG A 620 5.75 17.85 19.80
C ARG A 620 5.71 16.34 20.01
N ALA A 621 6.67 15.77 20.73
CA ALA A 621 6.74 14.33 20.98
C ALA A 621 5.46 13.78 21.63
N GLU A 622 4.90 14.49 22.61
CA GLU A 622 3.63 14.12 23.26
C GLU A 622 2.45 14.13 22.29
N LEU A 623 2.35 15.15 21.42
CA LEU A 623 1.33 15.19 20.37
C LEU A 623 1.44 13.99 19.43
N LEU A 624 2.65 13.70 18.92
CA LEU A 624 2.88 12.58 18.01
C LEU A 624 2.55 11.23 18.68
N ALA A 625 2.90 11.06 19.96
CA ALA A 625 2.58 9.85 20.72
C ALA A 625 1.06 9.64 20.84
N ARG A 626 0.30 10.70 21.13
CA ARG A 626 -1.17 10.64 21.24
C ARG A 626 -1.87 10.37 19.92
N LEU A 627 -1.36 10.93 18.83
CA LEU A 627 -1.83 10.67 17.47
C LEU A 627 -1.60 9.21 17.08
N ARG A 628 -0.38 8.69 17.32
CA ARG A 628 -0.05 7.27 17.10
C ARG A 628 -0.90 6.33 17.94
N ALA A 629 -1.18 6.67 19.20
CA ALA A 629 -2.06 5.89 20.07
C ALA A 629 -3.51 5.81 19.55
N ARG A 630 -3.93 6.76 18.72
CA ARG A 630 -5.23 6.79 18.04
C ARG A 630 -5.16 6.34 16.58
N ARG A 631 -4.02 5.76 16.15
CA ARG A 631 -3.75 5.30 14.78
C ARG A 631 -3.89 6.41 13.73
N VAL A 632 -3.69 7.67 14.12
CA VAL A 632 -3.61 8.79 13.19
C VAL A 632 -2.22 8.77 12.55
N PRO A 633 -2.11 8.80 11.21
CA PRO A 633 -0.82 8.83 10.52
C PRO A 633 0.00 10.05 10.93
N VAL A 634 1.29 9.81 11.22
CA VAL A 634 2.24 10.83 11.62
C VAL A 634 3.52 10.69 10.81
N PHE A 635 3.96 11.77 10.18
CA PHE A 635 5.13 11.79 9.30
C PHE A 635 6.16 12.80 9.80
N GLU A 636 7.35 12.30 10.09
CA GLU A 636 8.52 13.12 10.44
C GLU A 636 9.43 13.21 9.21
N ARG A 637 9.21 14.21 8.35
CA ARG A 637 9.88 14.35 7.04
C ARG A 637 10.33 15.80 6.77
N PRO A 638 11.33 16.04 5.91
CA PRO A 638 11.61 17.37 5.38
C PRO A 638 10.37 17.95 4.67
N MET A 639 10.15 19.26 4.81
CA MET A 639 9.04 19.98 4.18
C MET A 639 9.50 21.35 3.70
N THR A 640 8.98 21.79 2.56
CA THR A 640 9.20 23.12 2.00
C THR A 640 8.08 24.11 2.37
N LEU A 641 8.31 25.40 2.12
CA LEU A 641 7.28 26.43 2.30
C LEU A 641 6.08 26.22 1.36
N ASP A 642 6.33 25.77 0.13
CA ASP A 642 5.27 25.51 -0.86
C ASP A 642 4.39 24.34 -0.42
N GLU A 643 4.98 23.29 0.14
CA GLU A 643 4.21 22.20 0.76
C GLU A 643 3.37 22.69 1.94
N LEU A 644 3.96 23.50 2.83
CA LEU A 644 3.20 24.09 3.95
C LEU A 644 2.01 24.93 3.46
N ALA A 645 2.15 25.66 2.36
CA ALA A 645 1.06 26.46 1.79
C ALA A 645 -0.16 25.60 1.41
N GLY A 646 0.06 24.33 1.09
CA GLY A 646 -0.97 23.36 0.75
C GLY A 646 -1.60 22.62 1.93
N ALA A 647 -1.14 22.86 3.16
CA ALA A 647 -1.68 22.24 4.37
C ALA A 647 -3.10 22.75 4.67
N ASP A 648 -3.96 21.89 5.20
CA ASP A 648 -5.32 22.28 5.61
C ASP A 648 -5.31 23.05 6.94
N ALA A 649 -4.32 22.77 7.80
CA ALA A 649 -4.05 23.54 9.01
C ALA A 649 -2.55 23.53 9.35
N VAL A 650 -2.07 24.63 9.94
CA VAL A 650 -0.71 24.70 10.49
C VAL A 650 -0.81 25.11 11.96
N VAL A 651 -0.10 24.40 12.82
CA VAL A 651 -0.04 24.67 14.27
C VAL A 651 1.41 24.69 14.75
N VAL A 652 1.66 25.42 15.83
CA VAL A 652 2.94 25.44 16.52
C VAL A 652 2.77 24.81 17.90
N THR A 653 3.66 23.88 18.21
CA THR A 653 3.73 23.26 19.54
C THR A 653 4.84 23.88 20.38
N ASN A 654 4.55 24.20 21.64
CA ASN A 654 5.56 24.62 22.61
C ASN A 654 5.13 24.33 24.05
N ALA A 655 6.05 24.46 25.00
CA ALA A 655 5.81 24.05 26.37
C ALA A 655 4.77 24.89 27.14
N ILE A 656 4.51 26.13 26.71
CA ILE A 656 3.65 27.08 27.45
C ILE A 656 2.25 27.17 26.84
N GLY A 657 2.18 27.61 25.58
CA GLY A 657 0.94 27.67 24.82
C GLY A 657 0.43 26.30 24.36
N ARG A 658 1.24 25.24 24.57
CA ARG A 658 0.96 23.85 24.21
C ARG A 658 0.79 23.70 22.70
N LEU A 659 -0.38 24.01 22.16
CA LEU A 659 -0.66 24.01 20.73
C LEU A 659 -1.41 25.28 20.33
N ARG A 660 -0.79 26.06 19.45
CA ARG A 660 -1.34 27.32 18.92
C ARG A 660 -1.51 27.23 17.41
N PRO A 661 -2.67 27.59 16.84
CA PRO A 661 -2.86 27.66 15.41
C PRO A 661 -1.98 28.75 14.81
N VAL A 662 -1.60 28.56 13.56
CA VAL A 662 -1.00 29.59 12.73
C VAL A 662 -2.10 30.15 11.84
N ARG A 663 -2.36 31.45 11.95
CA ARG A 663 -3.34 32.15 11.10
C ARG A 663 -2.72 32.53 9.77
N THR A 664 -1.43 32.86 9.76
CA THR A 664 -0.75 33.32 8.54
C THR A 664 0.74 33.01 8.63
N ILE A 665 1.31 32.51 7.52
CA ILE A 665 2.75 32.59 7.25
C ILE A 665 2.91 33.67 6.17
N THR A 666 3.61 34.75 6.52
CA THR A 666 3.77 35.93 5.65
C THR A 666 4.35 35.52 4.29
N GLY A 667 3.63 35.85 3.21
CA GLY A 667 4.05 35.55 1.84
C GLY A 667 3.87 34.09 1.41
N VAL A 668 3.23 33.25 2.22
CA VAL A 668 3.01 31.82 1.94
C VAL A 668 1.52 31.49 1.86
N ALA A 669 0.81 31.49 2.99
CA ALA A 669 -0.63 31.18 3.05
C ALA A 669 -1.26 31.66 4.37
N ALA A 670 -2.60 31.62 4.43
CA ALA A 670 -3.38 31.92 5.62
C ALA A 670 -4.42 30.83 5.88
N TRP A 671 -4.66 30.54 7.16
CA TRP A 671 -5.56 29.49 7.63
C TRP A 671 -6.60 30.07 8.58
N ALA A 672 -7.83 29.59 8.45
CA ALA A 672 -8.88 29.85 9.42
C ALA A 672 -8.79 28.80 10.55
N PRO A 673 -9.26 29.14 11.77
CA PRO A 673 -9.46 28.13 12.80
C PRO A 673 -10.41 27.03 12.33
N ASP A 674 -10.00 25.78 12.51
CA ASP A 674 -10.72 24.60 12.05
C ASP A 674 -11.00 23.60 13.20
N ARG A 675 -11.88 22.61 12.93
CA ARG A 675 -12.24 21.58 13.91
C ARG A 675 -11.08 20.67 14.29
N THR A 676 -10.15 20.42 13.37
CA THR A 676 -8.96 19.60 13.62
C THR A 676 -8.00 20.29 14.58
N THR A 677 -7.76 21.59 14.42
CA THR A 677 -6.98 22.38 15.38
C THR A 677 -7.58 22.32 16.79
N VAL A 678 -8.91 22.45 16.91
CA VAL A 678 -9.61 22.33 18.20
C VAL A 678 -9.41 20.94 18.79
N TRP A 679 -9.66 19.90 17.99
CA TRP A 679 -9.46 18.52 18.40
C TRP A 679 -8.02 18.23 18.83
N LEU A 680 -6.99 18.69 18.11
CA LEU A 680 -5.59 18.50 18.50
C LEU A 680 -5.26 19.13 19.85
N ARG A 681 -5.91 20.25 20.21
CA ARG A 681 -5.77 20.86 21.55
C ARG A 681 -6.40 20.01 22.63
N GLU A 682 -7.62 19.54 22.40
CA GLU A 682 -8.33 18.65 23.31
C GLU A 682 -7.57 17.34 23.49
N LEU A 683 -7.01 16.79 22.40
CA LEU A 683 -6.16 15.62 22.38
C LEU A 683 -4.97 15.77 23.33
N LEU A 684 -4.27 16.90 23.27
CA LEU A 684 -3.16 17.19 24.19
C LEU A 684 -3.64 17.34 25.63
N ALA A 685 -4.79 17.97 25.86
CA ALA A 685 -5.35 18.21 27.19
C ALA A 685 -5.93 16.95 27.87
N GLY A 686 -6.37 15.96 27.08
CA GLY A 686 -6.99 14.73 27.58
C GLY A 686 -5.99 13.65 28.05
N PRO A 687 -6.43 12.40 28.22
CA PRO A 687 -5.56 11.27 28.51
C PRO A 687 -4.75 10.82 27.28
N LEU A 688 -3.55 10.27 27.52
CA LEU A 688 -2.66 9.73 26.48
C LEU A 688 -3.37 8.61 25.71
N THR A 689 -3.87 7.62 26.43
CA THR A 689 -4.60 6.48 25.88
C THR A 689 -6.05 6.88 25.56
N PRO A 690 -6.55 6.60 24.34
CA PRO A 690 -7.97 6.81 24.04
C PRO A 690 -8.84 5.86 24.88
N PRO A 691 -10.13 6.20 25.09
CA PRO A 691 -11.08 5.21 25.60
C PRO A 691 -11.10 3.99 24.66
N PRO A 692 -11.19 2.76 25.20
CA PRO A 692 -11.25 1.57 24.38
C PRO A 692 -12.51 1.60 23.52
N VAL A 693 -12.35 1.31 22.22
CA VAL A 693 -13.47 0.95 21.35
C VAL A 693 -13.46 -0.57 21.31
N ASP A 694 -14.52 -1.18 21.83
CA ASP A 694 -14.66 -2.64 21.82
C ASP A 694 -14.55 -3.16 20.38
N ASP A 695 -13.74 -4.19 20.19
CA ASP A 695 -13.66 -4.91 18.93
C ASP A 695 -14.96 -5.72 18.76
N PRO A 696 -15.83 -5.39 17.80
CA PRO A 696 -17.13 -6.04 17.68
C PRO A 696 -17.04 -7.42 17.01
N ARG A 697 -15.86 -7.85 16.54
CA ARG A 697 -15.69 -9.16 15.91
C ARG A 697 -16.02 -10.26 16.90
N GLY A 698 -16.80 -11.25 16.46
CA GLY A 698 -17.29 -12.33 17.33
C GLY A 698 -18.36 -11.91 18.34
N SER A 699 -18.81 -10.65 18.37
CA SER A 699 -19.93 -10.21 19.23
C SER A 699 -21.28 -10.80 18.83
N GLY A 700 -21.40 -11.30 17.58
CA GLY A 700 -22.66 -11.78 17.02
C GLY A 700 -23.71 -10.68 16.81
N VAL A 701 -23.31 -9.39 16.78
CA VAL A 701 -24.23 -8.26 16.61
C VAL A 701 -25.06 -8.34 15.31
N GLY A 702 -24.53 -8.98 14.28
CA GLY A 702 -25.21 -9.21 13.00
C GLY A 702 -26.06 -10.49 12.97
N THR A 703 -26.17 -11.26 14.06
CA THR A 703 -26.91 -12.52 14.07
C THR A 703 -28.37 -12.29 13.66
N GLY A 704 -28.81 -12.99 12.61
CA GLY A 704 -30.15 -12.83 12.04
C GLY A 704 -30.27 -11.72 10.99
N ALA A 705 -29.19 -10.99 10.69
CA ALA A 705 -29.14 -10.09 9.54
C ALA A 705 -28.82 -10.86 8.25
N HIS A 706 -29.58 -10.56 7.20
CA HIS A 706 -29.38 -11.04 5.83
C HIS A 706 -29.00 -9.82 4.99
N VAL A 707 -27.70 -9.67 4.74
CA VAL A 707 -27.12 -8.52 4.06
C VAL A 707 -26.97 -8.83 2.57
N VAL A 708 -27.71 -8.12 1.74
CA VAL A 708 -27.49 -8.13 0.29
C VAL A 708 -26.52 -7.01 -0.06
N LEU A 709 -25.42 -7.35 -0.73
CA LEU A 709 -24.44 -6.40 -1.24
C LEU A 709 -24.61 -6.28 -2.76
N ILE A 710 -24.97 -5.09 -3.25
CA ILE A 710 -24.94 -4.78 -4.69
C ILE A 710 -23.50 -4.43 -5.06
N ASP A 711 -22.88 -5.28 -5.86
CA ASP A 711 -21.53 -5.12 -6.41
C ASP A 711 -21.57 -4.28 -7.70
N ASN A 712 -21.06 -3.06 -7.60
CA ASN A 712 -20.86 -2.16 -8.74
C ASN A 712 -19.52 -2.38 -9.46
N GLN A 713 -19.08 -3.64 -9.58
CA GLN A 713 -17.82 -4.04 -10.22
C GLN A 713 -16.58 -3.48 -9.53
N ASP A 714 -16.62 -3.41 -8.21
CA ASP A 714 -15.53 -2.90 -7.40
C ASP A 714 -14.54 -3.99 -7.00
N SER A 715 -13.35 -3.56 -6.56
CA SER A 715 -12.31 -4.43 -6.02
C SER A 715 -12.33 -4.53 -4.49
N PHE A 716 -13.37 -4.08 -3.79
CA PHE A 716 -13.46 -4.15 -2.32
C PHE A 716 -14.76 -4.76 -1.77
N VAL A 717 -15.77 -5.07 -2.60
CA VAL A 717 -17.08 -5.57 -2.13
C VAL A 717 -16.99 -6.84 -1.28
N TYR A 718 -16.07 -7.76 -1.58
CA TYR A 718 -15.90 -8.96 -0.78
C TYR A 718 -15.23 -8.67 0.56
N ASN A 719 -14.45 -7.59 0.69
CA ASN A 719 -13.97 -7.15 2.02
C ASN A 719 -15.15 -6.71 2.90
N LEU A 720 -16.15 -6.00 2.34
CA LEU A 720 -17.39 -5.66 3.05
C LEU A 720 -18.17 -6.92 3.45
N ALA A 721 -18.34 -7.86 2.51
CA ALA A 721 -19.04 -9.13 2.76
C ALA A 721 -18.37 -9.95 3.87
N GLN A 722 -17.03 -9.99 3.87
CA GLN A 722 -16.23 -10.62 4.91
C GLN A 722 -16.47 -9.97 6.27
N TYR A 723 -16.40 -8.64 6.35
CA TYR A 723 -16.58 -7.92 7.61
C TYR A 723 -17.97 -8.08 8.22
N VAL A 724 -19.04 -8.01 7.42
CA VAL A 724 -20.39 -8.23 7.96
C VAL A 724 -20.60 -9.68 8.41
N THR A 725 -19.95 -10.64 7.75
CA THR A 725 -20.01 -12.06 8.15
C THR A 725 -19.24 -12.31 9.45
N GLU A 726 -18.07 -11.68 9.65
CA GLU A 726 -17.32 -11.70 10.91
C GLU A 726 -18.10 -11.12 12.10
N LEU A 727 -19.08 -10.25 11.82
CA LEU A 727 -20.00 -9.67 12.80
C LEU A 727 -21.22 -10.56 13.08
N GLY A 728 -21.36 -11.69 12.39
CA GLY A 728 -22.42 -12.68 12.57
C GLY A 728 -23.58 -12.59 11.58
N ALA A 729 -23.53 -11.68 10.61
CA ALA A 729 -24.54 -11.62 9.55
C ALA A 729 -24.32 -12.69 8.48
N THR A 730 -25.36 -12.97 7.70
CA THR A 730 -25.20 -13.66 6.41
C THR A 730 -25.06 -12.62 5.30
N ALA A 731 -24.23 -12.91 4.30
CA ALA A 731 -23.93 -11.99 3.21
C ALA A 731 -24.12 -12.67 1.85
N SER A 732 -24.82 -12.00 0.94
CA SER A 732 -24.91 -12.37 -0.48
C SER A 732 -24.48 -11.20 -1.35
N VAL A 733 -23.57 -11.44 -2.30
CA VAL A 733 -23.10 -10.43 -3.25
C VAL A 733 -23.77 -10.66 -4.59
N VAL A 734 -24.41 -9.63 -5.15
CA VAL A 734 -25.10 -9.66 -6.45
C VAL A 734 -24.57 -8.53 -7.33
N ARG A 735 -24.31 -8.79 -8.61
CA ARG A 735 -23.88 -7.73 -9.54
C ARG A 735 -25.01 -6.73 -9.77
N ASN A 736 -24.66 -5.46 -9.93
CA ASN A 736 -25.61 -4.35 -10.12
C ASN A 736 -26.46 -4.42 -11.40
N ASP A 737 -26.09 -5.26 -12.36
CA ASP A 737 -26.78 -5.52 -13.62
C ASP A 737 -27.47 -6.90 -13.66
N ALA A 738 -27.31 -7.73 -12.62
CA ALA A 738 -27.85 -9.08 -12.54
C ALA A 738 -29.11 -9.19 -11.67
N VAL A 739 -29.53 -8.12 -10.99
CA VAL A 739 -30.69 -8.09 -10.10
C VAL A 739 -31.57 -6.88 -10.38
N GLY A 740 -32.90 -7.07 -10.31
CA GLY A 740 -33.88 -5.99 -10.50
C GLY A 740 -34.51 -5.51 -9.18
N THR A 741 -35.08 -4.29 -9.17
CA THR A 741 -35.75 -3.75 -7.98
C THR A 741 -36.95 -4.57 -7.49
N ALA A 742 -37.68 -5.21 -8.40
CA ALA A 742 -38.80 -6.10 -8.05
C ALA A 742 -38.33 -7.33 -7.28
N GLU A 743 -37.19 -7.90 -7.68
CA GLU A 743 -36.57 -9.04 -7.00
C GLU A 743 -36.05 -8.65 -5.60
N LEU A 744 -35.38 -7.50 -5.49
CA LEU A 744 -34.94 -6.98 -4.19
C LEU A 744 -36.11 -6.74 -3.22
N ARG A 745 -37.25 -6.23 -3.71
CA ARG A 745 -38.49 -6.14 -2.91
C ARG A 745 -38.99 -7.52 -2.49
N ALA A 746 -39.03 -8.48 -3.39
CA ALA A 746 -39.48 -9.83 -3.09
C ALA A 746 -38.59 -10.50 -2.02
N MET A 747 -37.26 -10.38 -2.13
CA MET A 747 -36.32 -10.85 -1.10
C MET A 747 -36.58 -10.20 0.26
N ARG A 748 -36.88 -8.90 0.27
CA ARG A 748 -37.21 -8.15 1.48
C ARG A 748 -38.54 -8.59 2.11
N GLU A 749 -39.53 -8.93 1.31
CA GLU A 749 -40.85 -9.40 1.76
C GLU A 749 -40.78 -10.79 2.40
N VAL A 750 -39.94 -11.69 1.87
CA VAL A 750 -39.78 -13.06 2.39
C VAL A 750 -38.72 -13.18 3.49
N GLY A 751 -37.96 -12.12 3.76
CA GLY A 751 -36.96 -12.05 4.85
C GLY A 751 -35.52 -12.37 4.45
N ASP A 752 -35.27 -12.69 3.18
CA ASP A 752 -33.94 -12.99 2.64
C ASP A 752 -33.07 -11.73 2.44
N LEU A 753 -33.67 -10.54 2.58
CA LEU A 753 -33.00 -9.25 2.63
C LEU A 753 -33.50 -8.49 3.85
N THR A 754 -32.63 -8.25 4.84
CA THR A 754 -32.94 -7.37 5.98
C THR A 754 -32.12 -6.09 5.98
N HIS A 755 -30.95 -6.12 5.33
CA HIS A 755 -30.05 -4.97 5.18
C HIS A 755 -29.53 -4.92 3.74
N LEU A 756 -29.39 -3.72 3.20
CA LEU A 756 -28.81 -3.48 1.88
C LEU A 756 -27.50 -2.72 2.03
N VAL A 757 -26.45 -3.21 1.39
CA VAL A 757 -25.20 -2.46 1.20
C VAL A 757 -25.01 -2.22 -0.29
N ILE A 758 -24.77 -0.97 -0.66
CA ILE A 758 -24.38 -0.61 -2.04
C ILE A 758 -22.88 -0.38 -2.01
N SER A 759 -22.15 -1.23 -2.74
CA SER A 759 -20.69 -1.22 -2.75
C SER A 759 -20.14 0.07 -3.40
N PRO A 760 -18.83 0.33 -3.22
CA PRO A 760 -18.10 1.22 -4.11
C PRO A 760 -18.15 0.73 -5.56
N GLY A 761 -17.59 1.49 -6.49
CA GLY A 761 -17.47 1.14 -7.89
C GLY A 761 -16.87 2.27 -8.72
N PRO A 762 -16.54 2.00 -10.00
CA PRO A 762 -16.08 3.01 -10.92
C PRO A 762 -17.26 3.87 -11.44
N GLY A 763 -16.93 5.05 -11.97
CA GLY A 763 -17.87 5.91 -12.69
C GLY A 763 -18.81 6.71 -11.79
N ALA A 764 -19.88 7.24 -12.38
CA ALA A 764 -20.90 8.03 -11.69
C ALA A 764 -22.12 7.15 -11.33
N PRO A 765 -22.93 7.52 -10.32
CA PRO A 765 -24.05 6.67 -9.89
C PRO A 765 -25.12 6.40 -10.95
N GLY A 766 -25.31 7.30 -11.93
CA GLY A 766 -26.20 7.07 -13.06
C GLY A 766 -25.86 5.84 -13.91
N ASP A 767 -24.61 5.38 -13.88
CA ASP A 767 -24.14 4.18 -14.59
C ASP A 767 -24.06 2.95 -13.66
N ALA A 768 -24.45 3.07 -12.38
CA ALA A 768 -24.31 2.04 -11.35
C ALA A 768 -25.45 0.99 -11.35
N GLY A 769 -26.00 0.68 -12.52
CA GLY A 769 -27.07 -0.31 -12.69
C GLY A 769 -28.27 -0.03 -11.77
N VAL A 770 -28.71 -1.06 -11.03
CA VAL A 770 -29.88 -0.99 -10.14
C VAL A 770 -29.67 -0.12 -8.89
N SER A 771 -28.44 0.31 -8.57
CA SER A 771 -28.07 0.89 -7.27
C SER A 771 -28.92 2.10 -6.86
N VAL A 772 -29.08 3.09 -7.73
CA VAL A 772 -29.86 4.31 -7.42
C VAL A 772 -31.34 3.96 -7.22
N ASP A 773 -31.90 3.11 -8.08
CA ASP A 773 -33.30 2.70 -7.99
C ASP A 773 -33.57 1.80 -6.78
N ALA A 774 -32.60 1.00 -6.34
CA ALA A 774 -32.69 0.22 -5.11
C ALA A 774 -32.84 1.14 -3.88
N VAL A 775 -32.10 2.26 -3.82
CA VAL A 775 -32.27 3.26 -2.74
C VAL A 775 -33.67 3.86 -2.79
N ARG A 776 -34.15 4.28 -3.96
CA ARG A 776 -35.49 4.88 -4.13
C ARG A 776 -36.60 3.93 -3.69
N VAL A 777 -36.42 2.64 -3.92
CA VAL A 777 -37.44 1.61 -3.70
C VAL A 777 -37.42 1.05 -2.27
N LEU A 778 -36.24 0.85 -1.68
CA LEU A 778 -36.10 0.19 -0.38
C LEU A 778 -35.75 1.14 0.77
N GLY A 779 -35.29 2.36 0.47
CA GLY A 779 -34.73 3.28 1.44
C GLY A 779 -35.67 3.56 2.62
N GLU A 780 -36.96 3.72 2.38
CA GLU A 780 -37.97 3.99 3.42
C GLU A 780 -38.12 2.82 4.43
N THR A 781 -37.95 1.57 3.98
CA THR A 781 -38.36 0.37 4.73
C THR A 781 -37.21 -0.54 5.17
N THR A 782 -36.01 -0.29 4.67
CA THR A 782 -34.86 -1.18 4.78
C THR A 782 -33.62 -0.39 5.14
N PRO A 783 -32.85 -0.80 6.16
CA PRO A 783 -31.53 -0.23 6.41
C PRO A 783 -30.63 -0.30 5.17
N VAL A 784 -30.24 0.86 4.64
CA VAL A 784 -29.31 0.96 3.50
C VAL A 784 -28.02 1.64 3.94
N LEU A 785 -26.88 1.01 3.64
CA LEU A 785 -25.57 1.62 3.73
C LEU A 785 -24.96 1.78 2.34
N GLY A 786 -24.69 3.02 1.94
CA GLY A 786 -23.92 3.30 0.73
C GLY A 786 -22.44 3.55 1.05
N VAL A 787 -21.53 2.88 0.35
CA VAL A 787 -20.09 3.09 0.50
C VAL A 787 -19.51 3.67 -0.79
N CYS A 788 -18.82 4.80 -0.71
CA CYS A 788 -18.21 5.51 -1.84
C CYS A 788 -19.21 5.77 -3.01
N LEU A 789 -19.17 5.00 -4.11
CA LEU A 789 -20.18 5.08 -5.17
C LEU A 789 -21.60 4.84 -4.61
N GLY A 790 -21.78 3.92 -3.67
CA GLY A 790 -23.06 3.71 -3.00
C GLY A 790 -23.52 4.92 -2.18
N HIS A 791 -22.59 5.66 -1.56
CA HIS A 791 -22.89 6.92 -0.89
C HIS A 791 -23.34 7.99 -1.90
N GLN A 792 -22.71 8.02 -3.07
CA GLN A 792 -23.08 8.91 -4.16
C GLN A 792 -24.44 8.54 -4.77
N ALA A 793 -24.74 7.24 -4.89
CA ALA A 793 -26.05 6.74 -5.32
C ALA A 793 -27.17 7.13 -4.36
N ILE A 794 -26.90 7.16 -3.05
CA ILE A 794 -27.84 7.71 -2.05
C ILE A 794 -28.08 9.20 -2.31
N GLY A 795 -27.01 9.97 -2.51
CA GLY A 795 -27.10 11.39 -2.85
C GLY A 795 -28.02 11.61 -4.07
N GLU A 796 -27.74 10.92 -5.17
CA GLU A 796 -28.51 11.05 -6.42
C GLU A 796 -29.97 10.55 -6.27
N ALA A 797 -30.19 9.47 -5.52
CA ALA A 797 -31.54 8.94 -5.29
C ALA A 797 -32.46 9.96 -4.61
N TYR A 798 -31.92 10.78 -3.71
CA TYR A 798 -32.64 11.85 -3.01
C TYR A 798 -32.51 13.23 -3.67
N GLY A 799 -31.81 13.34 -4.81
CA GLY A 799 -31.76 14.56 -5.63
C GLY A 799 -30.56 15.48 -5.38
N ALA A 800 -29.53 15.01 -4.67
CA ALA A 800 -28.24 15.70 -4.61
C ALA A 800 -27.47 15.57 -5.94
N ARG A 801 -26.50 16.45 -6.16
CA ARG A 801 -25.61 16.39 -7.34
C ARG A 801 -24.34 15.63 -7.02
N VAL A 802 -23.82 14.89 -7.99
CA VAL A 802 -22.48 14.30 -7.93
C VAL A 802 -21.56 15.08 -8.84
N VAL A 803 -20.48 15.60 -8.27
CA VAL A 803 -19.54 16.48 -8.96
C VAL A 803 -18.11 15.96 -8.81
N ARG A 804 -17.19 16.45 -9.64
CA ARG A 804 -15.77 16.14 -9.48
C ARG A 804 -15.26 16.73 -8.17
N ALA A 805 -14.50 15.93 -7.43
CA ALA A 805 -13.77 16.41 -6.27
C ALA A 805 -12.75 17.48 -6.70
N ALA A 806 -12.48 18.45 -5.82
CA ALA A 806 -11.45 19.46 -6.07
C ALA A 806 -10.06 18.81 -6.26
N ARG A 807 -9.81 17.69 -5.57
CA ARG A 807 -8.63 16.84 -5.70
C ARG A 807 -9.04 15.37 -5.63
N PRO A 808 -8.68 14.52 -6.62
CA PRO A 808 -8.82 13.08 -6.51
C PRO A 808 -7.97 12.51 -5.38
N VAL A 809 -8.53 11.60 -4.58
CA VAL A 809 -7.84 10.98 -3.45
C VAL A 809 -8.02 9.46 -3.50
N HIS A 810 -6.91 8.72 -3.67
CA HIS A 810 -6.91 7.27 -3.76
C HIS A 810 -5.81 6.66 -2.88
N GLY A 811 -6.18 5.79 -1.94
CA GLY A 811 -5.23 5.10 -1.05
C GLY A 811 -4.72 5.94 0.10
N VAL A 812 -5.48 6.97 0.49
CA VAL A 812 -5.05 7.92 1.53
C VAL A 812 -5.85 7.68 2.81
N PRO A 813 -5.18 7.53 3.98
CA PRO A 813 -5.85 7.54 5.26
C PRO A 813 -6.13 8.98 5.68
N SER A 814 -7.41 9.32 5.89
CA SER A 814 -7.82 10.69 6.16
C SER A 814 -8.55 10.85 7.47
N ILE A 815 -8.33 12.01 8.10
CA ILE A 815 -9.02 12.40 9.34
C ILE A 815 -10.43 12.88 8.98
N VAL A 816 -11.45 12.18 9.48
CA VAL A 816 -12.87 12.45 9.21
C VAL A 816 -13.59 12.78 10.51
N HIS A 817 -14.04 14.03 10.60
CA HIS A 817 -14.90 14.51 11.69
C HIS A 817 -16.33 14.08 11.45
N HIS A 818 -17.02 13.62 12.50
CA HIS A 818 -18.40 13.13 12.40
C HIS A 818 -19.29 13.65 13.53
N ASP A 819 -20.60 13.46 13.39
CA ASP A 819 -21.63 13.87 14.36
C ASP A 819 -21.75 12.94 15.58
N GLY A 820 -21.24 11.71 15.47
CA GLY A 820 -21.27 10.71 16.56
C GLY A 820 -22.60 9.99 16.68
N ALA A 821 -23.45 10.04 15.65
CA ALA A 821 -24.74 9.37 15.58
C ALA A 821 -24.75 8.28 14.49
N GLY A 822 -25.81 7.46 14.46
CA GLY A 822 -26.00 6.43 13.42
C GLY A 822 -24.83 5.46 13.33
N VAL A 823 -24.22 5.34 12.15
CA VAL A 823 -23.02 4.48 11.97
C VAL A 823 -21.83 4.91 12.82
N PHE A 824 -21.76 6.18 13.25
CA PHE A 824 -20.71 6.72 14.12
C PHE A 824 -21.03 6.62 15.62
N ALA A 825 -22.18 6.05 16.00
CA ALA A 825 -22.61 6.00 17.40
C ALA A 825 -21.57 5.33 18.31
N GLY A 826 -21.18 6.04 19.38
CA GLY A 826 -20.21 5.56 20.36
C GLY A 826 -18.77 5.43 19.84
N ILE A 827 -18.46 5.95 18.65
CA ILE A 827 -17.10 6.02 18.10
C ILE A 827 -16.51 7.38 18.45
N PRO A 828 -15.33 7.46 19.10
CA PRO A 828 -14.66 8.72 19.37
C PRO A 828 -14.25 9.41 18.08
N GLY A 829 -14.64 10.68 17.92
CA GLY A 829 -14.27 11.49 16.78
C GLY A 829 -12.92 12.21 16.94
N PRO A 830 -12.27 12.56 15.83
CA PRO A 830 -12.51 12.10 14.46
C PRO A 830 -12.05 10.64 14.26
N VAL A 831 -12.53 10.02 13.19
CA VAL A 831 -12.04 8.70 12.74
C VAL A 831 -10.97 8.84 11.67
N VAL A 832 -10.09 7.86 11.56
CA VAL A 832 -9.18 7.71 10.41
C VAL A 832 -9.83 6.75 9.43
N ALA A 833 -10.01 7.19 8.18
CA ALA A 833 -10.70 6.41 7.17
C ALA A 833 -10.06 6.52 5.79
N ALA A 834 -10.10 5.41 5.04
CA ALA A 834 -9.52 5.31 3.70
C ALA A 834 -10.37 6.02 2.64
N ARG A 835 -9.75 6.88 1.84
CA ARG A 835 -10.39 7.55 0.69
C ARG A 835 -9.95 6.91 -0.64
N TYR A 836 -10.94 6.55 -1.45
CA TYR A 836 -10.78 6.15 -2.85
C TYR A 836 -11.86 6.80 -3.73
N HIS A 837 -11.76 8.10 -3.97
CA HIS A 837 -12.76 8.80 -4.76
C HIS A 837 -12.20 9.97 -5.58
N SER A 838 -12.81 10.17 -6.75
CA SER A 838 -12.63 11.32 -7.63
C SER A 838 -13.90 12.17 -7.78
N LEU A 839 -15.03 11.63 -7.31
CA LEU A 839 -16.34 12.27 -7.32
C LEU A 839 -16.84 12.41 -5.88
N VAL A 840 -17.65 13.43 -5.63
CA VAL A 840 -18.22 13.73 -4.31
C VAL A 840 -19.67 14.19 -4.46
N VAL A 841 -20.47 13.97 -3.41
CA VAL A 841 -21.82 14.52 -3.32
C VAL A 841 -21.76 15.99 -2.94
N ASP A 842 -22.54 16.80 -3.63
CA ASP A 842 -22.72 18.24 -3.41
C ASP A 842 -24.21 18.60 -3.49
N ASP A 843 -24.57 19.79 -2.99
CA ASP A 843 -25.94 20.34 -3.12
C ASP A 843 -27.02 19.41 -2.53
N LEU A 844 -26.85 19.06 -1.24
CA LEU A 844 -27.76 18.14 -0.56
C LEU A 844 -29.18 18.72 -0.42
N PRO A 845 -30.22 17.91 -0.65
CA PRO A 845 -31.60 18.27 -0.36
C PRO A 845 -31.86 18.40 1.15
N ALA A 846 -32.97 19.03 1.52
CA ALA A 846 -33.28 19.34 2.92
C ALA A 846 -33.59 18.10 3.79
N ASP A 847 -33.92 16.97 3.18
CA ASP A 847 -34.21 15.68 3.83
C ASP A 847 -32.97 14.81 4.07
N VAL A 848 -31.80 15.22 3.57
CA VAL A 848 -30.51 14.56 3.80
C VAL A 848 -29.60 15.46 4.64
N GLU A 849 -29.10 14.94 5.75
CA GLU A 849 -28.17 15.65 6.64
C GLU A 849 -26.73 15.19 6.45
N VAL A 850 -25.79 16.12 6.67
CA VAL A 850 -24.35 15.84 6.66
C VAL A 850 -23.94 15.24 7.99
N THR A 851 -23.38 14.03 7.98
CA THR A 851 -22.94 13.34 9.19
C THR A 851 -21.44 13.37 9.39
N ALA A 852 -20.66 13.55 8.32
CA ALA A 852 -19.20 13.60 8.41
C ALA A 852 -18.53 14.47 7.33
N ARG A 853 -17.35 15.03 7.66
CA ARG A 853 -16.48 15.80 6.76
C ARG A 853 -14.99 15.52 7.04
N SER A 854 -14.16 15.50 6.00
CA SER A 854 -12.69 15.48 6.13
C SER A 854 -12.13 16.86 6.53
N VAL A 855 -10.83 16.92 6.78
CA VAL A 855 -10.13 18.16 7.16
C VAL A 855 -10.25 19.24 6.08
N ASP A 856 -10.17 18.85 4.80
CA ASP A 856 -10.35 19.74 3.64
C ASP A 856 -11.82 20.20 3.42
N GLY A 857 -12.74 19.78 4.29
CA GLY A 857 -14.16 20.13 4.23
C GLY A 857 -15.01 19.25 3.29
N THR A 858 -14.40 18.29 2.58
CA THR A 858 -15.12 17.36 1.70
C THR A 858 -16.19 16.61 2.48
N LEU A 859 -17.36 16.43 1.88
CA LEU A 859 -18.45 15.68 2.48
C LEU A 859 -18.08 14.20 2.53
N MET A 860 -18.12 13.61 3.72
CA MET A 860 -17.68 12.23 3.96
C MET A 860 -18.79 11.31 4.47
N GLY A 861 -19.93 11.86 4.87
CA GLY A 861 -21.07 11.07 5.34
C GLY A 861 -22.39 11.80 5.21
N VAL A 862 -23.44 11.03 4.92
CA VAL A 862 -24.84 11.50 4.89
C VAL A 862 -25.76 10.56 5.67
N ARG A 863 -26.90 11.08 6.11
CA ARG A 863 -28.03 10.33 6.65
C ARG A 863 -29.33 10.93 6.15
N HIS A 864 -30.30 10.09 5.79
CA HIS A 864 -31.65 10.58 5.52
C HIS A 864 -32.38 10.84 6.83
N ARG A 865 -33.13 11.94 6.93
CA ARG A 865 -33.75 12.38 8.19
C ARG A 865 -34.82 11.43 8.72
N THR A 866 -35.51 10.72 7.84
CA THR A 866 -36.64 9.84 8.22
C THR A 866 -36.50 8.40 7.76
N HIS A 867 -35.57 8.11 6.86
CA HIS A 867 -35.38 6.78 6.29
C HIS A 867 -34.15 6.16 6.95
N PRO A 868 -34.09 4.84 7.17
CA PRO A 868 -32.91 4.15 7.71
C PRO A 868 -31.75 4.07 6.70
N VAL A 869 -31.41 5.17 6.04
CA VAL A 869 -30.41 5.27 4.98
C VAL A 869 -29.25 6.14 5.46
N GLU A 870 -28.06 5.56 5.45
CA GLU A 870 -26.80 6.25 5.74
C GLU A 870 -25.79 5.96 4.62
N GLY A 871 -24.89 6.88 4.36
CA GLY A 871 -23.83 6.68 3.38
C GLY A 871 -22.52 7.25 3.86
N VAL A 872 -21.41 6.57 3.58
CA VAL A 872 -20.05 7.02 3.86
C VAL A 872 -19.24 7.08 2.56
N GLN A 873 -18.56 8.19 2.32
CA GLN A 873 -17.74 8.38 1.11
C GLN A 873 -16.40 7.61 1.18
N PHE A 874 -15.94 7.34 2.41
CA PHE A 874 -14.74 6.53 2.69
C PHE A 874 -15.07 5.03 2.76
N HIS A 875 -14.04 4.20 2.83
CA HIS A 875 -14.15 2.74 2.76
C HIS A 875 -13.93 2.09 4.13
N PRO A 876 -14.99 1.68 4.86
CA PRO A 876 -14.86 1.01 6.15
C PRO A 876 -14.14 -0.35 6.06
N GLU A 877 -14.15 -1.00 4.91
CA GLU A 877 -13.55 -2.32 4.66
C GLU A 877 -12.04 -2.30 4.39
N SER A 878 -11.48 -1.12 4.17
CA SER A 878 -10.05 -0.94 3.87
C SER A 878 -9.18 -1.15 5.10
N VAL A 879 -7.98 -1.70 4.92
CA VAL A 879 -6.97 -1.79 5.98
C VAL A 879 -6.55 -0.43 6.55
N LEU A 880 -6.80 0.67 5.83
CA LEU A 880 -6.57 2.04 6.29
C LEU A 880 -7.71 2.62 7.15
N THR A 881 -8.79 1.87 7.39
CA THR A 881 -9.90 2.28 8.27
C THR A 881 -9.96 1.37 9.51
N PRO A 882 -9.20 1.66 10.58
CA PRO A 882 -9.03 0.73 11.69
C PRO A 882 -10.32 0.43 12.48
N LEU A 883 -11.33 1.29 12.37
CA LEU A 883 -12.62 1.16 13.04
C LEU A 883 -13.75 0.70 12.08
N GLY A 884 -13.37 0.10 10.95
CA GLY A 884 -14.28 -0.43 9.93
C GLY A 884 -15.36 -1.36 10.47
N HIS A 885 -14.95 -2.39 11.21
CA HIS A 885 -15.89 -3.32 11.86
C HIS A 885 -16.81 -2.62 12.86
N ALA A 886 -16.34 -1.60 13.59
CA ALA A 886 -17.17 -0.85 14.53
C ALA A 886 -18.29 -0.08 13.80
N LEU A 887 -17.97 0.57 12.68
CA LEU A 887 -18.96 1.27 11.84
C LEU A 887 -20.01 0.29 11.31
N LEU A 888 -19.58 -0.85 10.75
CA LEU A 888 -20.48 -1.88 10.22
C LEU A 888 -21.32 -2.53 11.33
N ALA A 889 -20.75 -2.73 12.52
CA ALA A 889 -21.48 -3.24 13.67
C ALA A 889 -22.62 -2.29 14.09
N ARG A 890 -22.44 -0.97 13.98
CA ARG A 890 -23.54 -0.01 14.22
C ARG A 890 -24.60 -0.09 13.13
N PHE A 891 -24.18 -0.24 11.87
CA PHE A 891 -25.11 -0.45 10.75
C PHE A 891 -25.93 -1.74 10.87
N LEU A 892 -25.43 -2.80 11.51
CA LEU A 892 -26.18 -4.06 11.66
C LEU A 892 -27.18 -4.06 12.84
N ARG A 893 -27.15 -3.03 13.71
CA ARG A 893 -28.07 -2.95 14.85
C ARG A 893 -29.50 -2.60 14.42
N PRO A 894 -30.54 -3.06 15.16
CA PRO A 894 -31.91 -2.62 14.94
C PRO A 894 -32.06 -1.11 15.03
N ALA A 895 -32.95 -0.51 14.24
CA ALA A 895 -33.15 0.94 14.19
C ALA A 895 -33.47 1.58 15.55
N ALA A 896 -34.17 0.87 16.44
CA ALA A 896 -34.51 1.33 17.80
C ALA A 896 -33.28 1.56 18.71
N ASP A 897 -32.17 0.88 18.43
CA ASP A 897 -30.91 1.01 19.19
C ASP A 897 -29.94 2.02 18.55
N ARG A 898 -30.27 2.57 17.36
CA ARG A 898 -29.47 3.61 16.68
C ARG A 898 -29.80 5.02 17.15
N SER A 899 -30.92 5.21 17.85
CA SER A 899 -31.39 6.46 18.45
C SER A 899 -30.80 6.81 19.82
N GLY A 900 -29.77 6.08 20.28
CA GLY A 900 -29.12 6.32 21.57
C GLY A 900 -28.26 7.58 21.60
N LEU A 901 -28.76 8.61 22.29
CA LEU A 901 -28.18 9.94 22.65
C LEU A 901 -28.60 11.13 21.78
N LEU A 902 -29.92 11.31 21.58
CA LEU A 902 -30.54 12.63 21.64
C LEU A 902 -31.27 12.75 22.99
N ALA A 903 -30.54 13.09 24.04
CA ALA A 903 -31.07 13.58 25.32
C ALA A 903 -30.16 14.68 25.86
#